data_AF-A0A815A147-F1
#
_entry.id   AF-A0A815A147-F1
#
_cell.length_a   1.000
_cell.length_b   1.000
_cell.length_c   1.000
_cell.angle_alpha   90.00
_cell.angle_beta   90.00
_cell.angle_gamma   90.00
#
_symmetry.space_group_name_H-M   'P 1'
#
loop_
_entity.id
_entity.type
_entity.pdbx_description
1 polymer ?
#
loop_
_entity_poly.entity_id
_entity_poly.type
_entity_poly.pdbx_seq_one_letter_code
_entity_poly.pdbx_strand_id
1 'polypeptide(L)'
;MSNPELNCSTSNPCGRNGYCEKNERGDYYCSCKFWWSGASCDELTNSGVQVIILGCLLGVLMSVYYGLIIFRRRNRREQQKKEKQSKTYDSRFSIGMPFHLRPSSYVFIVLIMILAASGLTIKWFLLQSIHNTIVDQYRHNRSLFYKPHPVCQAINYQRMNLIMFPISCLVIFIFAIEYRRFLFGAKKNKFDYYFPPVPLDFFTNINRTFVAVTFAITANELLEIANEELSRTHSTDRAAVYIDSRLSLLLGTLYSWIDLPMTIVEQGMCQPRYYENAQKTNDTYLSYLFEYYGTGSFLQMVDLLTDIPRYICLSYVIVELSRRVRTKFFFEVKADNLTREEKVLLSALQVNSVEMMYVKNLFRSNERTSSNRWIYQWRSDFRFSSRILCLYSSVFLFLYFFLIQVCVQILPYMTELQQLIQNLISNSRSSQSTHTVPVLVRPFLLAALIGSSVVVIQLLLLLASIRRNLFQVYRGDQSEIPRRNRSNYRTYATGNFHFAGYLIAYALWGLILIISFLFVVLVFIDFVVSFRLFPIVESILKYVIPVLLIAYFKAYLNKCLARFAFLQDDGDVLAVNNRRVLMIFLYFNFFLDAFLGLFSSVRRLFKSVVGGIFYMCRLDYSPLGRKLETWDDGFNAYCGFIHTECTHRHPVLLLFAACLLETNKTKSRLSSVVNPLVMSNELVSQDEEEKIRRRKRQVIRKWQMVAFLIRNPLFVFYRKAYYKQFHFVENHLGQWRNNVQADQMMIRRLNSV
;
A
#
# COMPACT_ATOMS: atom_id res chain seq x y z
N MET A 1 45.41 -26.59 44.77
CA MET A 1 44.37 -25.54 44.83
C MET A 1 43.28 -25.95 43.86
N SER A 2 42.23 -26.56 44.41
CA SER A 2 41.07 -27.14 43.73
C SER A 2 40.09 -26.03 43.32
N ASN A 3 39.76 -25.95 42.03
CA ASN A 3 38.62 -25.18 41.54
C ASN A 3 37.33 -25.84 42.05
N PRO A 4 36.36 -25.10 42.60
CA PRO A 4 35.09 -25.67 43.00
C PRO A 4 34.23 -25.93 41.75
N GLU A 5 33.88 -27.19 41.53
CA GLU A 5 32.80 -27.58 40.63
C GLU A 5 31.47 -27.07 41.22
N LEU A 6 30.88 -26.05 40.59
CA LEU A 6 29.59 -25.49 40.98
C LEU A 6 28.46 -26.33 40.38
N ASN A 7 27.88 -27.22 41.18
CA ASN A 7 26.61 -27.87 40.89
C ASN A 7 25.45 -26.86 40.96
N CYS A 8 24.61 -26.81 39.93
CA CYS A 8 23.41 -25.96 39.91
C CYS A 8 22.42 -26.33 41.04
N SER A 9 22.40 -25.54 42.13
CA SER A 9 21.35 -25.57 43.15
C SER A 9 20.68 -24.18 43.33
N THR A 10 19.60 -24.17 44.10
CA THR A 10 18.26 -23.57 43.88
C THR A 10 18.08 -22.05 43.79
N SER A 11 19.10 -21.21 43.56
CA SER A 11 18.87 -19.75 43.46
C SER A 11 19.65 -18.94 42.42
N ASN A 12 20.14 -19.60 41.36
CA ASN A 12 20.59 -19.03 40.06
C ASN A 12 22.12 -18.74 39.92
N PRO A 13 22.95 -19.76 39.58
CA PRO A 13 24.38 -19.56 39.32
C PRO A 13 24.76 -19.16 37.88
N CYS A 14 23.88 -19.27 36.88
CA CYS A 14 24.23 -19.06 35.46
C CYS A 14 23.96 -17.64 34.90
N GLY A 15 23.79 -16.63 35.77
CA GLY A 15 23.44 -15.26 35.36
C GLY A 15 22.05 -15.15 34.70
N ARG A 16 21.63 -13.95 34.31
CA ARG A 16 20.30 -13.74 33.66
C ARG A 16 20.19 -14.39 32.27
N ASN A 17 21.33 -14.72 31.66
CA ASN A 17 21.43 -15.10 30.26
C ASN A 17 21.95 -16.54 30.04
N GLY A 18 22.03 -17.37 31.08
CA GLY A 18 22.36 -18.80 30.99
C GLY A 18 21.24 -19.73 31.48
N TYR A 19 21.37 -21.03 31.22
CA TYR A 19 20.53 -22.10 31.75
C TYR A 19 21.39 -23.32 32.13
N CYS A 20 20.93 -24.13 33.08
CA CYS A 20 21.66 -25.33 33.52
C CYS A 20 21.35 -26.52 32.60
N GLU A 21 22.38 -27.20 32.11
CA GLU A 21 22.29 -28.38 31.26
C GLU A 21 22.97 -29.56 31.97
N LYS A 22 22.42 -30.77 31.81
CA LYS A 22 22.88 -31.97 32.53
C LYS A 22 23.78 -32.80 31.64
N ASN A 23 24.96 -33.15 32.12
CA ASN A 23 25.92 -33.96 31.38
C ASN A 23 25.58 -35.46 31.49
N GLU A 24 26.14 -36.30 30.61
CA GLU A 24 25.85 -37.75 30.56
C GLU A 24 26.17 -38.50 31.87
N ARG A 25 26.98 -37.91 32.76
CA ARG A 25 27.33 -38.45 34.10
C ARG A 25 26.41 -37.98 35.23
N GLY A 26 25.45 -37.11 34.93
CA GLY A 26 24.46 -36.62 35.89
C GLY A 26 24.76 -35.27 36.55
N ASP A 27 25.93 -34.67 36.26
CA ASP A 27 26.36 -33.37 36.79
C ASP A 27 25.77 -32.19 36.00
N TYR A 28 25.47 -31.07 36.68
CA TYR A 28 24.88 -29.88 36.06
C TYR A 28 25.94 -28.81 35.75
N TYR A 29 25.96 -28.28 34.52
CA TYR A 29 26.83 -27.16 34.12
C TYR A 29 26.02 -26.03 33.45
N CYS A 30 26.58 -24.81 33.41
CA CYS A 30 25.91 -23.66 32.78
C CYS A 30 26.14 -23.62 31.26
N SER A 31 25.06 -23.63 30.47
CA SER A 31 25.04 -23.34 29.03
C SER A 31 24.50 -21.92 28.79
N CYS A 32 25.20 -21.13 27.99
CA CYS A 32 24.82 -19.73 27.70
C CYS A 32 23.86 -19.61 26.52
N LYS A 33 22.90 -18.68 26.63
CA LYS A 33 21.97 -18.36 25.54
C LYS A 33 22.70 -17.78 24.33
N PHE A 34 22.07 -17.93 23.17
CA PHE A 34 22.59 -17.44 21.89
C PHE A 34 23.00 -15.95 21.97
N TRP A 35 24.23 -15.66 21.53
CA TRP A 35 24.97 -14.38 21.64
C TRP A 35 25.73 -14.11 22.94
N TRP A 36 25.71 -15.01 23.92
CA TRP A 36 26.41 -14.84 25.20
C TRP A 36 27.46 -15.94 25.43
N SER A 37 28.55 -15.61 26.12
CA SER A 37 29.66 -16.51 26.46
C SER A 37 30.18 -16.21 27.89
N GLY A 38 30.98 -17.13 28.44
CA GLY A 38 31.57 -17.01 29.80
C GLY A 38 30.88 -17.89 30.85
N ALA A 39 31.53 -18.11 32.00
CA ALA A 39 31.05 -19.03 33.04
C ALA A 39 29.73 -18.60 33.71
N SER A 40 29.44 -17.29 33.73
CA SER A 40 28.18 -16.71 34.21
C SER A 40 27.29 -16.16 33.09
N CYS A 41 27.65 -16.37 31.82
CA CYS A 41 26.92 -15.88 30.65
C CYS A 41 26.69 -14.36 30.60
N ASP A 42 27.62 -13.57 31.16
CA ASP A 42 27.53 -12.11 31.22
C ASP A 42 28.24 -11.39 30.04
N GLU A 43 29.06 -12.10 29.24
CA GLU A 43 29.81 -11.50 28.12
C GLU A 43 29.12 -11.72 26.78
N LEU A 44 29.02 -10.67 25.96
CA LEU A 44 28.44 -10.74 24.62
C LEU A 44 29.45 -11.26 23.60
N THR A 45 29.08 -12.29 22.83
CA THR A 45 29.93 -12.88 21.79
C THR A 45 30.33 -11.85 20.71
N ASN A 46 31.55 -11.97 20.19
CA ASN A 46 32.06 -11.13 19.09
C ASN A 46 31.12 -11.10 17.87
N SER A 47 30.40 -12.19 17.58
CA SER A 47 29.38 -12.23 16.53
C SER A 47 28.16 -11.36 16.84
N GLY A 48 27.69 -11.31 18.09
CA GLY A 48 26.58 -10.46 18.51
C GLY A 48 26.97 -8.97 18.47
N VAL A 49 28.17 -8.65 18.94
CA VAL A 49 28.76 -7.31 18.85
C VAL A 49 28.88 -6.88 17.39
N GLN A 50 29.39 -7.74 16.50
CA GLN A 50 29.52 -7.44 15.07
C GLN A 50 28.18 -7.19 14.38
N VAL A 51 27.12 -7.95 14.69
CA VAL A 51 25.79 -7.73 14.11
C VAL A 51 25.18 -6.41 14.58
N ILE A 52 25.33 -6.07 15.86
CA ILE A 52 24.88 -4.78 16.41
C ILE A 52 25.67 -3.63 15.79
N ILE A 53 27.00 -3.76 15.69
CA ILE A 53 27.85 -2.76 15.04
C ILE A 53 27.48 -2.61 13.57
N LEU A 54 27.25 -3.70 12.83
CA LEU A 54 26.85 -3.67 11.42
C LEU A 54 25.48 -3.00 11.23
N GLY A 55 24.52 -3.30 12.12
CA GLY A 55 23.20 -2.65 12.16
C GLY A 55 23.30 -1.14 12.43
N CYS A 56 24.13 -0.75 13.40
CA CYS A 56 24.44 0.65 13.71
C CYS A 56 25.17 1.34 12.56
N LEU A 57 26.13 0.67 11.90
CA LEU A 57 26.87 1.18 10.73
C LEU A 57 25.95 1.38 9.54
N LEU A 58 25.01 0.47 9.29
CA LEU A 58 23.97 0.62 8.26
C LEU A 58 23.04 1.78 8.59
N GLY A 59 22.64 1.92 9.85
CA GLY A 59 21.86 3.06 10.35
C GLY A 59 22.58 4.40 10.15
N VAL A 60 23.87 4.46 10.45
CA VAL A 60 24.74 5.64 10.28
C VAL A 60 24.99 5.91 8.80
N LEU A 61 25.25 4.91 7.97
CA LEU A 61 25.42 5.08 6.53
C LEU A 61 24.13 5.57 5.87
N MET A 62 22.97 5.07 6.31
CA MET A 62 21.67 5.56 5.85
C MET A 62 21.42 7.00 6.33
N SER A 63 21.73 7.33 7.58
CA SER A 63 21.56 8.69 8.11
C SER A 63 22.52 9.69 7.46
N VAL A 64 23.77 9.29 7.18
CA VAL A 64 24.76 10.08 6.43
C VAL A 64 24.36 10.20 4.97
N TYR A 65 23.87 9.14 4.32
CA TYR A 65 23.38 9.19 2.95
C TYR A 65 22.17 10.14 2.81
N TYR A 66 21.18 10.02 3.70
CA TYR A 66 20.05 10.95 3.73
C TYR A 66 20.46 12.37 4.14
N GLY A 67 21.40 12.50 5.07
CA GLY A 67 22.00 13.77 5.47
C GLY A 67 22.72 14.48 4.31
N LEU A 68 23.51 13.74 3.52
CA LEU A 68 24.18 14.24 2.32
C LEU A 68 23.19 14.59 1.21
N ILE A 69 22.09 13.85 1.06
CA ILE A 69 21.00 14.21 0.14
C ILE A 69 20.33 15.51 0.56
N ILE A 70 20.08 15.70 1.86
CA ILE A 70 19.49 16.91 2.43
C ILE A 70 20.46 18.10 2.28
N PHE A 71 21.75 17.89 2.55
CA PHE A 71 22.79 18.90 2.40
C PHE A 71 22.98 19.31 0.93
N ARG A 72 23.02 18.36 -0.01
CA ARG A 72 23.05 18.64 -1.45
C ARG A 72 21.81 19.39 -1.92
N ARG A 73 20.62 19.10 -1.36
CA ARG A 73 19.38 19.87 -1.62
C ARG A 73 19.44 21.29 -1.05
N ARG A 74 20.06 21.47 0.11
CA ARG A 74 20.25 22.79 0.73
C ARG A 74 21.23 23.65 -0.10
N ASN A 75 22.37 23.08 -0.50
CA ASN A 75 23.37 23.80 -1.29
C ASN A 75 22.86 24.18 -2.69
N ARG A 76 22.09 23.30 -3.35
CA ARG A 76 21.42 23.64 -4.63
C ARG A 76 20.39 24.75 -4.48
N ARG A 77 19.73 24.88 -3.32
CA ARG A 77 18.79 25.97 -3.03
C ARG A 77 19.49 27.29 -2.70
N GLU A 78 20.67 27.24 -2.08
CA GLU A 78 21.47 28.44 -1.81
C GLU A 78 22.11 29.00 -3.08
N GLN A 79 22.61 28.14 -3.99
CA GLN A 79 23.07 28.56 -5.32
C GLN A 79 21.92 29.13 -6.17
N GLN A 80 20.75 28.49 -6.18
CA GLN A 80 19.57 29.03 -6.88
C GLN A 80 18.99 30.32 -6.28
N LYS A 81 19.26 30.61 -4.99
CA LYS A 81 18.89 31.88 -4.34
C LYS A 81 19.84 33.02 -4.73
N LYS A 82 21.15 32.76 -4.81
CA LYS A 82 22.13 33.77 -5.26
C LYS A 82 21.95 34.15 -6.73
N GLU A 83 21.57 33.19 -7.59
CA GLU A 83 21.29 33.46 -9.00
C GLU A 83 19.94 34.18 -9.25
N LYS A 84 18.96 34.01 -8.34
CA LYS A 84 17.65 34.69 -8.42
C LYS A 84 17.62 36.07 -7.78
N GLN A 85 18.49 36.37 -6.82
CA GLN A 85 18.55 37.69 -6.17
C GLN A 85 19.16 38.79 -7.06
N SER A 86 19.91 38.44 -8.09
CA SER A 86 20.50 39.42 -9.03
C SER A 86 19.55 39.89 -10.14
N LYS A 87 18.37 39.27 -10.34
CA LYS A 87 17.50 39.53 -11.51
C LYS A 87 16.12 40.10 -11.20
N THR A 88 15.79 40.51 -9.98
CA THR A 88 14.42 40.99 -9.68
C THR A 88 14.39 42.07 -8.60
N TYR A 89 15.13 43.16 -8.81
CA TYR A 89 14.68 44.48 -8.36
C TYR A 89 13.63 44.96 -9.37
N ASP A 90 12.39 44.50 -9.23
CA ASP A 90 11.22 45.35 -9.53
C ASP A 90 9.90 44.69 -9.13
N SER A 91 9.19 45.40 -8.26
CA SER A 91 7.73 45.37 -8.06
C SER A 91 7.06 44.06 -7.57
N ARG A 92 6.96 43.97 -6.24
CA ARG A 92 5.84 43.51 -5.41
C ARG A 92 4.77 42.60 -6.07
N PHE A 93 4.70 41.35 -5.64
CA PHE A 93 3.45 40.75 -5.14
C PHE A 93 3.75 39.49 -4.31
N SER A 94 3.25 39.50 -3.08
CA SER A 94 3.37 38.43 -2.07
C SER A 94 2.65 37.16 -2.55
N ILE A 95 3.41 36.10 -2.86
CA ILE A 95 2.88 34.76 -3.16
C ILE A 95 3.68 33.73 -2.37
N GLY A 96 2.94 32.93 -1.60
CA GLY A 96 3.42 31.97 -0.62
C GLY A 96 4.36 30.89 -1.17
N MET A 97 5.41 30.65 -0.40
CA MET A 97 6.32 29.52 -0.57
C MET A 97 5.67 28.19 -0.15
N PRO A 98 6.03 27.06 -0.82
CA PRO A 98 5.64 25.72 -0.41
C PRO A 98 6.60 25.16 0.68
N PHE A 99 6.02 24.39 1.60
CA PHE A 99 6.72 23.54 2.60
C PHE A 99 7.77 24.25 3.47
N HIS A 100 7.31 25.17 4.31
CA HIS A 100 7.84 25.30 5.67
C HIS A 100 6.92 24.48 6.59
N LEU A 101 7.44 23.50 7.33
CA LEU A 101 6.73 22.96 8.49
C LEU A 101 6.50 24.15 9.43
N ARG A 102 5.24 24.54 9.63
CA ARG A 102 4.89 25.57 10.60
C ARG A 102 5.31 25.09 12.00
N PRO A 103 5.71 25.95 12.94
CA PRO A 103 5.97 25.54 14.33
C PRO A 103 4.79 24.77 14.95
N SER A 104 3.56 25.05 14.50
CA SER A 104 2.36 24.29 14.85
C SER A 104 2.38 22.81 14.42
N SER A 105 3.10 22.46 13.35
CA SER A 105 3.22 21.07 12.86
C SER A 105 4.18 20.25 13.70
N TYR A 106 5.21 20.87 14.30
CA TYR A 106 6.12 20.19 15.22
C TYR A 106 5.42 19.89 16.55
N VAL A 107 4.70 20.87 17.11
CA VAL A 107 3.87 20.66 18.32
C VAL A 107 2.85 19.54 18.11
N PHE A 108 2.25 19.47 16.91
CA PHE A 108 1.31 18.41 16.54
C PHE A 108 1.94 17.01 16.55
N ILE A 109 3.13 16.84 15.97
CA ILE A 109 3.83 15.55 15.96
C ILE A 109 4.27 15.16 17.37
N VAL A 110 4.79 16.11 18.15
CA VAL A 110 5.22 15.87 19.53
C VAL A 110 4.04 15.43 20.41
N LEU A 111 2.88 16.06 20.28
CA LEU A 111 1.68 15.68 21.03
C LEU A 111 1.22 14.24 20.71
N ILE A 112 1.27 13.85 19.45
CA ILE A 112 0.94 12.47 19.02
C ILE A 112 1.91 11.47 19.65
N MET A 113 3.21 11.77 19.62
CA MET A 113 4.23 10.89 20.19
C MET A 113 4.11 10.77 21.71
N ILE A 114 3.78 11.85 22.42
CA ILE A 114 3.55 11.84 23.87
C ILE A 114 2.33 10.98 24.21
N LEU A 115 1.20 11.16 23.50
CA LEU A 115 0.00 10.35 23.73
C LEU A 115 0.25 8.87 23.47
N ALA A 116 0.91 8.53 22.36
CA ALA A 116 1.25 7.14 22.04
C ALA A 116 2.21 6.53 23.08
N ALA A 117 3.26 7.26 23.47
CA ALA A 117 4.20 6.81 24.49
C ALA A 117 3.52 6.61 25.84
N SER A 118 2.64 7.52 26.24
CA SER A 118 1.87 7.40 27.50
C SER A 118 1.00 6.15 27.50
N GLY A 119 0.27 5.87 26.41
CA GLY A 119 -0.56 4.66 26.28
C GLY A 119 0.27 3.37 26.35
N LEU A 120 1.41 3.34 25.68
CA LEU A 120 2.35 2.20 25.72
C LEU A 120 2.94 1.99 27.12
N THR A 121 3.30 3.06 27.84
CA THR A 121 3.81 2.93 29.22
C THR A 121 2.76 2.38 30.17
N ILE A 122 1.50 2.82 30.05
CA ILE A 122 0.38 2.30 30.85
C ILE A 122 0.17 0.81 30.54
N LYS A 123 0.16 0.43 29.25
CA LYS A 123 0.06 -0.98 28.85
C LYS A 123 1.20 -1.82 29.45
N TRP A 124 2.44 -1.33 29.41
CA TRP A 124 3.60 -2.04 29.97
C TRP A 124 3.44 -2.33 31.46
N PHE A 125 3.02 -1.33 32.26
CA PHE A 125 2.79 -1.54 33.70
C PHE A 125 1.71 -2.59 33.97
N LEU A 126 0.61 -2.57 33.20
CA LEU A 126 -0.47 -3.55 33.32
C LEU A 126 0.00 -4.96 32.94
N LEU A 127 0.70 -5.10 31.81
CA LEU A 127 1.26 -6.38 31.38
C LEU A 127 2.30 -6.93 32.35
N GLN A 128 3.12 -6.06 32.95
CA GLN A 128 4.16 -6.48 33.90
C GLN A 128 3.55 -7.21 35.10
N SER A 129 2.43 -6.71 35.63
CA SER A 129 1.70 -7.32 36.75
C SER A 129 1.20 -8.73 36.39
N ILE A 130 0.61 -8.88 35.20
CA ILE A 130 0.10 -10.16 34.68
C ILE A 130 1.24 -11.14 34.40
N HIS A 131 2.30 -10.68 33.76
CA HIS A 131 3.45 -11.52 33.44
C HIS A 131 4.13 -12.04 34.70
N ASN A 132 4.34 -11.20 35.72
CA ASN A 132 4.95 -11.63 36.98
C ASN A 132 4.14 -12.75 37.65
N THR A 133 2.81 -12.62 37.68
CA THR A 133 1.92 -13.65 38.27
C THR A 133 1.95 -14.97 37.50
N ILE A 134 1.99 -14.94 36.16
CA ILE A 134 2.11 -16.14 35.33
C ILE A 134 3.51 -16.77 35.44
N VAL A 135 4.57 -15.96 35.49
CA VAL A 135 5.94 -16.45 35.72
C VAL A 135 6.06 -17.14 37.08
N ASP A 136 5.42 -16.60 38.11
CA ASP A 136 5.37 -17.25 39.43
C ASP A 136 4.60 -18.58 39.37
N GLN A 137 3.50 -18.67 38.62
CA GLN A 137 2.80 -19.94 38.39
C GLN A 137 3.67 -20.96 37.65
N TYR A 138 4.40 -20.53 36.61
CA TYR A 138 5.34 -21.37 35.86
C TYR A 138 6.44 -21.92 36.74
N ARG A 139 7.05 -21.08 37.60
CA ARG A 139 8.11 -21.50 38.53
C ARG A 139 7.66 -22.54 39.56
N HIS A 140 6.37 -22.57 39.88
CA HIS A 140 5.77 -23.50 40.83
C HIS A 140 5.03 -24.67 40.17
N ASN A 141 5.21 -24.90 38.86
CA ASN A 141 4.53 -25.94 38.07
C ASN A 141 3.00 -25.96 38.27
N ARG A 142 2.37 -24.77 38.35
CA ARG A 142 0.91 -24.63 38.39
C ARG A 142 0.38 -24.39 36.98
N SER A 143 -0.89 -24.70 36.72
CA SER A 143 -1.52 -24.42 35.41
C SER A 143 -1.41 -22.93 35.07
N LEU A 144 -1.09 -22.66 33.81
CA LEU A 144 -0.66 -21.34 33.34
C LEU A 144 -1.86 -20.55 32.85
N PHE A 145 -2.65 -20.05 33.79
CA PHE A 145 -3.87 -19.32 33.45
C PHE A 145 -3.88 -17.91 34.02
N TYR A 146 -4.23 -16.98 33.16
CA TYR A 146 -4.55 -15.62 33.59
C TYR A 146 -5.98 -15.57 34.16
N LYS A 147 -6.12 -15.03 35.38
CA LYS A 147 -7.43 -14.64 35.93
C LYS A 147 -7.68 -13.17 35.56
N PRO A 148 -8.68 -12.85 34.72
CA PRO A 148 -8.97 -11.48 34.34
C PRO A 148 -9.30 -10.63 35.57
N HIS A 149 -8.79 -9.39 35.58
CA HIS A 149 -9.06 -8.43 36.64
C HIS A 149 -10.59 -8.22 36.79
N PRO A 150 -11.16 -7.97 38.00
CA PRO A 150 -12.60 -7.77 38.19
C PRO A 150 -13.18 -6.63 37.33
N VAL A 151 -12.36 -5.65 36.96
CA VAL A 151 -12.73 -4.59 35.98
C VAL A 151 -13.14 -5.20 34.63
N CYS A 152 -12.55 -6.31 34.22
CA CYS A 152 -12.93 -7.04 33.00
C CYS A 152 -14.26 -7.78 33.11
N GLN A 153 -14.74 -8.10 34.33
CA GLN A 153 -16.10 -8.61 34.52
C GLN A 153 -17.15 -7.51 34.34
N ALA A 154 -16.81 -6.26 34.68
CA ALA A 154 -17.63 -5.09 34.40
C ALA A 154 -17.59 -4.72 32.90
N ILE A 155 -16.43 -4.83 32.27
CA ILE A 155 -16.20 -4.67 30.82
C ILE A 155 -16.42 -6.02 30.11
N ASN A 156 -17.57 -6.65 30.34
CA ASN A 156 -17.90 -7.87 29.61
C ASN A 156 -18.19 -7.49 28.14
N TYR A 157 -17.40 -8.02 27.19
CA TYR A 157 -17.45 -7.68 25.76
C TYR A 157 -18.86 -7.78 25.17
N GLN A 158 -19.63 -8.80 25.58
CA GLN A 158 -21.03 -8.94 25.19
C GLN A 158 -21.90 -7.75 25.64
N ARG A 159 -21.69 -7.20 26.86
CA ARG A 159 -22.42 -6.03 27.35
C ARG A 159 -22.00 -4.74 26.66
N MET A 160 -20.72 -4.58 26.35
CA MET A 160 -20.26 -3.40 25.60
C MET A 160 -20.84 -3.39 24.19
N ASN A 161 -20.85 -4.53 23.48
CA ASN A 161 -21.49 -4.61 22.16
C ASN A 161 -23.00 -4.33 22.24
N LEU A 162 -23.68 -4.82 23.28
CA LEU A 162 -25.10 -4.55 23.55
C LEU A 162 -25.41 -3.06 23.80
N ILE A 163 -24.46 -2.29 24.36
CA ILE A 163 -24.61 -0.84 24.60
C ILE A 163 -24.16 -0.02 23.38
N MET A 164 -23.07 -0.42 22.75
CA MET A 164 -22.47 0.33 21.64
C MET A 164 -23.25 0.16 20.34
N PHE A 165 -23.88 -0.99 20.10
CA PHE A 165 -24.72 -1.21 18.93
C PHE A 165 -25.91 -0.24 18.83
N PRO A 166 -26.76 -0.06 19.86
CA PRO A 166 -27.87 0.89 19.80
C PRO A 166 -27.40 2.35 19.70
N ILE A 167 -26.33 2.75 20.39
CA ILE A 167 -25.73 4.09 20.26
C ILE A 167 -25.28 4.32 18.81
N SER A 168 -24.67 3.32 18.20
CA SER A 168 -24.20 3.39 16.82
C SER A 168 -25.34 3.54 15.81
N CYS A 169 -26.37 2.70 15.96
CA CYS A 169 -27.58 2.77 15.15
C CYS A 169 -28.27 4.13 15.28
N LEU A 170 -28.30 4.69 16.51
CA LEU A 170 -28.86 6.02 16.78
C LEU A 170 -28.06 7.11 16.07
N VAL A 171 -26.72 7.06 16.12
CA VAL A 171 -25.85 8.01 15.39
C VAL A 171 -26.03 7.90 13.87
N ILE A 172 -26.07 6.68 13.32
CA ILE A 172 -26.33 6.46 11.89
C ILE A 172 -27.70 7.02 11.50
N PHE A 173 -28.71 6.83 12.36
CA PHE A 173 -30.06 7.35 12.16
C PHE A 173 -30.11 8.88 12.21
N ILE A 174 -29.41 9.51 13.16
CA ILE A 174 -29.24 10.98 13.21
C ILE A 174 -28.58 11.48 11.93
N PHE A 175 -27.48 10.85 11.49
CA PHE A 175 -26.81 11.21 10.25
C PHE A 175 -27.70 11.01 9.02
N ALA A 176 -28.51 9.95 8.99
CA ALA A 176 -29.47 9.72 7.92
C ALA A 176 -30.57 10.81 7.90
N ILE A 177 -31.03 11.26 9.06
CA ILE A 177 -31.99 12.37 9.18
C ILE A 177 -31.36 13.69 8.71
N GLU A 178 -30.16 14.03 9.16
CA GLU A 178 -29.45 15.23 8.72
C GLU A 178 -29.16 15.20 7.22
N TYR A 179 -28.72 14.05 6.70
CA TYR A 179 -28.47 13.86 5.28
C TYR A 179 -29.75 14.00 4.45
N ARG A 180 -30.88 13.47 4.94
CA ARG A 180 -32.20 13.70 4.34
C ARG A 180 -32.56 15.18 4.35
N ARG A 181 -32.42 15.89 5.48
CA ARG A 181 -32.67 17.34 5.57
C ARG A 181 -31.83 18.12 4.56
N PHE A 182 -30.57 17.75 4.39
CA PHE A 182 -29.68 18.35 3.38
C PHE A 182 -30.15 18.05 1.93
N LEU A 183 -30.53 16.80 1.64
CA LEU A 183 -31.06 16.38 0.33
C LEU A 183 -32.38 17.08 -0.03
N PHE A 184 -33.26 17.31 0.94
CA PHE A 184 -34.50 18.08 0.77
C PHE A 184 -34.22 19.52 0.34
N GLY A 185 -33.18 20.15 0.91
CA GLY A 185 -32.74 21.49 0.50
C GLY A 185 -32.10 21.55 -0.90
N ALA A 186 -31.56 20.44 -1.40
CA ALA A 186 -30.76 20.39 -2.63
C ALA A 186 -31.53 19.96 -3.91
N LYS A 187 -32.84 19.68 -3.84
CA LYS A 187 -33.69 19.26 -4.99
C LYS A 187 -33.08 18.13 -5.85
N LYS A 188 -32.43 17.13 -5.23
CA LYS A 188 -31.86 15.96 -5.94
C LYS A 188 -32.91 14.89 -6.27
N ASN A 189 -32.56 13.92 -7.12
CA ASN A 189 -33.45 12.88 -7.67
C ASN A 189 -34.11 11.99 -6.59
N LYS A 190 -35.33 11.51 -6.86
CA LYS A 190 -36.12 10.66 -5.95
C LYS A 190 -35.47 9.36 -5.49
N PHE A 191 -34.55 8.81 -6.28
CA PHE A 191 -33.86 7.56 -5.96
C PHE A 191 -32.78 7.72 -4.88
N ASP A 192 -32.20 8.90 -4.69
CA ASP A 192 -31.15 9.14 -3.69
C ASP A 192 -31.71 9.20 -2.25
N TYR A 193 -33.03 9.22 -2.07
CA TYR A 193 -33.67 9.36 -0.75
C TYR A 193 -33.69 8.09 0.11
N TYR A 194 -33.55 6.92 -0.51
CA TYR A 194 -33.61 5.63 0.19
C TYR A 194 -32.24 5.10 0.62
N PHE A 195 -31.14 5.71 0.18
CA PHE A 195 -29.80 5.22 0.46
C PHE A 195 -29.20 5.85 1.73
N PRO A 196 -28.49 5.05 2.55
CA PRO A 196 -27.73 5.58 3.69
C PRO A 196 -26.66 6.58 3.20
N PRO A 197 -26.23 7.52 4.06
CA PRO A 197 -25.20 8.49 3.70
C PRO A 197 -23.92 7.76 3.26
N VAL A 198 -23.31 8.24 2.17
CA VAL A 198 -22.05 7.70 1.67
C VAL A 198 -20.98 7.92 2.74
N PRO A 199 -20.38 6.85 3.31
CA PRO A 199 -19.47 6.97 4.45
C PRO A 199 -18.21 7.76 4.07
N LEU A 200 -17.73 7.54 2.84
CA LEU A 200 -16.57 8.25 2.33
C LEU A 200 -16.53 8.24 0.81
N ASP A 201 -16.39 9.43 0.22
CA ASP A 201 -16.22 9.56 -1.23
C ASP A 201 -14.73 9.55 -1.60
N PHE A 202 -14.27 8.40 -2.10
CA PHE A 202 -12.88 8.19 -2.52
C PHE A 202 -12.45 9.05 -3.72
N PHE A 203 -13.40 9.58 -4.50
CA PHE A 203 -13.10 10.41 -5.66
C PHE A 203 -12.92 11.90 -5.30
N THR A 204 -13.45 12.34 -4.15
CA THR A 204 -13.34 13.74 -3.72
C THR A 204 -12.00 14.11 -3.07
N ASN A 205 -11.72 15.42 -3.00
CA ASN A 205 -10.58 15.99 -2.28
C ASN A 205 -10.86 16.06 -0.77
N ILE A 206 -10.81 14.92 -0.10
CA ILE A 206 -10.81 14.82 1.37
C ILE A 206 -9.36 14.87 1.88
N ASN A 207 -9.14 15.28 3.13
CA ASN A 207 -7.86 15.14 3.82
C ASN A 207 -7.47 13.66 3.94
N ARG A 208 -6.55 13.25 3.07
CA ARG A 208 -6.27 11.85 2.73
C ARG A 208 -5.54 11.11 3.83
N THR A 209 -4.73 11.81 4.61
CA THR A 209 -3.98 11.26 5.74
C THR A 209 -4.93 10.77 6.83
N PHE A 210 -5.96 11.58 7.15
CA PHE A 210 -6.98 11.20 8.13
C PHE A 210 -7.71 9.93 7.74
N VAL A 211 -8.18 9.87 6.49
CA VAL A 211 -8.88 8.70 5.97
C VAL A 211 -7.97 7.47 5.93
N ALA A 212 -6.71 7.64 5.51
CA ALA A 212 -5.78 6.52 5.44
C ALA A 212 -5.48 5.93 6.83
N VAL A 213 -5.31 6.78 7.84
CA VAL A 213 -5.06 6.33 9.22
C VAL A 213 -6.29 5.65 9.82
N THR A 214 -7.51 6.18 9.60
CA THR A 214 -8.73 5.52 10.08
C THR A 214 -8.92 4.14 9.44
N PHE A 215 -8.66 4.00 8.13
CA PHE A 215 -8.72 2.71 7.45
C PHE A 215 -7.63 1.73 7.90
N ALA A 216 -6.47 2.23 8.34
CA ALA A 216 -5.41 1.40 8.89
C ALA A 216 -5.80 0.81 10.25
N ILE A 217 -6.47 1.60 11.11
CA ILE A 217 -6.99 1.13 12.41
C ILE A 217 -8.07 0.06 12.19
N THR A 218 -9.07 0.33 11.34
CA THR A 218 -10.15 -0.66 11.08
C THR A 218 -9.62 -1.96 10.48
N ALA A 219 -8.55 -1.90 9.69
CA ALA A 219 -7.93 -3.10 9.14
C ALA A 219 -7.22 -3.93 10.22
N ASN A 220 -6.68 -3.29 11.26
CA ASN A 220 -6.10 -3.98 12.41
C ASN A 220 -7.16 -4.73 13.21
N GLU A 221 -8.30 -4.09 13.53
CA GLU A 221 -9.40 -4.74 14.24
C GLU A 221 -9.94 -5.96 13.48
N LEU A 222 -10.12 -5.80 12.16
CA LEU A 222 -10.62 -6.88 11.31
C LEU A 222 -9.67 -8.09 11.28
N LEU A 223 -8.37 -7.85 11.43
CA LEU A 223 -7.37 -8.89 11.50
C LEU A 223 -7.36 -9.62 12.85
N GLU A 224 -7.50 -8.88 13.95
CA GLU A 224 -7.65 -9.48 15.30
C GLU A 224 -8.87 -10.38 15.35
N ILE A 225 -10.00 -9.88 14.83
CA ILE A 225 -11.24 -10.65 14.66
C ILE A 225 -11.01 -11.90 13.81
N ALA A 226 -10.36 -11.77 12.66
CA ALA A 226 -10.12 -12.91 11.77
C ALA A 226 -9.24 -13.99 12.43
N ASN A 227 -8.26 -13.58 13.25
CA ASN A 227 -7.39 -14.48 14.00
C ASN A 227 -8.16 -15.20 15.13
N GLU A 228 -9.06 -14.51 15.82
CA GLU A 228 -9.94 -15.12 16.80
C GLU A 228 -10.91 -16.14 16.18
N GLU A 229 -11.48 -15.81 15.03
CA GLU A 229 -12.44 -16.67 14.32
C GLU A 229 -11.76 -17.94 13.76
N LEU A 230 -10.52 -17.82 13.28
CA LEU A 230 -9.73 -18.97 12.84
C LEU A 230 -9.40 -19.91 14.02
N SER A 231 -9.37 -19.39 15.25
CA SER A 231 -9.09 -20.15 16.47
C SER A 231 -10.31 -20.76 17.16
N ARG A 232 -11.55 -20.31 16.87
CA ARG A 232 -12.79 -20.80 17.52
C ARG A 232 -13.61 -21.69 16.59
N THR A 233 -13.82 -22.94 16.99
CA THR A 233 -14.56 -23.98 16.24
C THR A 233 -16.09 -23.91 16.35
N HIS A 234 -16.69 -22.85 16.91
CA HIS A 234 -18.15 -22.76 17.11
C HIS A 234 -18.86 -21.79 16.18
N SER A 235 -20.10 -22.15 15.79
CA SER A 235 -20.80 -21.66 14.60
C SER A 235 -21.80 -20.53 14.82
N THR A 236 -22.04 -20.10 16.07
CA THR A 236 -23.17 -19.21 16.41
C THR A 236 -22.80 -17.74 16.65
N ASP A 237 -21.54 -17.42 16.94
CA ASP A 237 -21.07 -16.02 17.14
C ASP A 237 -20.77 -15.26 15.83
N ARG A 238 -20.82 -15.98 14.71
CA ARG A 238 -20.45 -15.52 13.35
C ARG A 238 -21.22 -14.29 12.85
N ALA A 239 -22.44 -14.07 13.35
CA ALA A 239 -23.29 -12.94 12.95
C ALA A 239 -22.97 -11.64 13.72
N ALA A 240 -22.57 -11.73 14.99
CA ALA A 240 -22.27 -10.56 15.83
C ALA A 240 -20.96 -9.88 15.41
N VAL A 241 -19.96 -10.70 15.11
CA VAL A 241 -18.63 -10.27 14.64
C VAL A 241 -18.71 -9.56 13.27
N TYR A 242 -19.58 -10.04 12.38
CA TYR A 242 -19.78 -9.44 11.05
C TYR A 242 -20.46 -8.06 11.10
N ILE A 243 -21.26 -7.81 12.14
CA ILE A 243 -21.96 -6.54 12.35
C ILE A 243 -21.00 -5.48 12.95
N ASP A 244 -20.09 -5.88 13.84
CA ASP A 244 -19.11 -5.00 14.48
C ASP A 244 -18.14 -4.34 13.46
N SER A 245 -17.69 -5.10 12.47
CA SER A 245 -16.83 -4.61 11.38
C SER A 245 -17.49 -3.56 10.47
N ARG A 246 -18.83 -3.58 10.32
CA ARG A 246 -19.58 -2.59 9.52
C ARG A 246 -19.93 -1.34 10.32
N LEU A 247 -20.06 -1.47 11.64
CA LEU A 247 -20.44 -0.39 12.56
C LEU A 247 -19.24 0.50 12.93
N SER A 248 -18.06 -0.11 13.13
CA SER A 248 -16.78 0.58 13.40
C SER A 248 -16.36 1.56 12.30
N LEU A 249 -16.68 1.26 11.03
CA LEU A 249 -16.39 2.11 9.86
C LEU A 249 -17.21 3.41 9.81
N LEU A 250 -18.38 3.47 10.46
CA LEU A 250 -19.22 4.67 10.55
C LEU A 250 -19.07 5.40 11.89
N LEU A 251 -18.64 4.71 12.95
CA LEU A 251 -18.50 5.28 14.30
C LEU A 251 -17.11 5.82 14.66
N GLY A 252 -16.09 5.54 13.85
CA GLY A 252 -14.68 5.81 14.15
C GLY A 252 -14.30 7.27 14.46
N THR A 253 -15.18 8.26 14.30
CA THR A 253 -14.89 9.66 14.67
C THR A 253 -15.31 10.05 16.07
N LEU A 254 -16.37 9.44 16.63
CA LEU A 254 -16.75 9.64 18.04
C LEU A 254 -16.17 8.54 18.93
N TYR A 255 -16.04 7.33 18.37
CA TYR A 255 -15.46 6.18 19.05
C TYR A 255 -13.98 6.34 19.36
N SER A 256 -13.17 7.00 18.51
CA SER A 256 -11.70 7.10 18.69
C SER A 256 -11.23 7.68 20.03
N TRP A 257 -12.06 8.48 20.70
CA TRP A 257 -11.75 9.07 22.00
C TRP A 257 -11.98 8.10 23.17
N ILE A 258 -12.95 7.20 23.03
CA ILE A 258 -13.27 6.15 24.00
C ILE A 258 -12.42 4.90 23.70
N ASP A 259 -12.11 4.67 22.43
CA ASP A 259 -11.37 3.52 21.92
C ASP A 259 -9.92 3.48 22.44
N LEU A 260 -9.19 4.61 22.50
CA LEU A 260 -7.82 4.60 23.04
C LEU A 260 -7.74 4.11 24.51
N PRO A 261 -8.50 4.65 25.48
CA PRO A 261 -8.47 4.12 26.84
C PRO A 261 -9.08 2.71 26.95
N MET A 262 -10.11 2.39 26.16
CA MET A 262 -10.72 1.05 26.16
C MET A 262 -9.76 -0.02 25.64
N THR A 263 -9.04 0.25 24.54
CA THR A 263 -8.05 -0.67 23.97
C THR A 263 -6.85 -0.88 24.90
N ILE A 264 -6.41 0.16 25.62
CA ILE A 264 -5.38 0.02 26.68
C ILE A 264 -5.86 -0.94 27.78
N VAL A 265 -7.11 -0.81 28.20
CA VAL A 265 -7.70 -1.66 29.24
C VAL A 265 -7.94 -3.08 28.73
N GLU A 266 -8.46 -3.24 27.52
CA GLU A 266 -8.79 -4.53 26.92
C GLU A 266 -7.54 -5.36 26.61
N GLN A 267 -6.60 -4.80 25.83
CA GLN A 267 -5.35 -5.48 25.48
C GLN A 267 -4.36 -5.56 26.65
N GLY A 268 -4.49 -4.68 27.65
CA GLY A 268 -3.63 -4.65 28.82
C GLY A 268 -4.12 -5.49 30.00
N MET A 269 -5.43 -5.66 30.18
CA MET A 269 -6.02 -6.34 31.35
C MET A 269 -7.01 -7.46 31.04
N CYS A 270 -7.67 -7.50 29.88
CA CYS A 270 -8.78 -8.44 29.68
C CYS A 270 -8.44 -9.60 28.75
N GLN A 271 -7.72 -9.32 27.66
CA GLN A 271 -7.24 -10.33 26.70
C GLN A 271 -5.87 -9.95 26.13
N PRO A 272 -4.77 -10.15 26.89
CA PRO A 272 -3.45 -9.97 26.34
C PRO A 272 -3.13 -11.06 25.29
N ARG A 273 -2.53 -10.69 24.16
CA ARG A 273 -2.43 -11.57 22.97
C ARG A 273 -1.72 -12.90 23.20
N TYR A 274 -0.65 -12.90 24.00
CA TYR A 274 0.18 -14.08 24.22
C TYR A 274 -0.19 -14.86 25.47
N TYR A 275 -1.00 -14.32 26.39
CA TYR A 275 -1.39 -15.02 27.62
C TYR A 275 -2.85 -15.44 27.53
N GLU A 276 -3.10 -16.75 27.57
CA GLU A 276 -4.46 -17.29 27.42
C GLU A 276 -5.25 -17.24 28.75
N ASN A 277 -6.55 -16.99 28.62
CA ASN A 277 -7.50 -17.06 29.73
C ASN A 277 -7.84 -18.53 30.03
N ALA A 278 -8.20 -18.83 31.28
CA ALA A 278 -8.51 -20.18 31.79
C ALA A 278 -9.54 -21.03 31.00
N GLN A 279 -10.24 -20.45 30.01
CA GLN A 279 -11.18 -21.15 29.13
C GLN A 279 -10.54 -21.75 27.87
N LYS A 280 -9.33 -21.33 27.46
CA LYS A 280 -8.57 -21.94 26.36
C LYS A 280 -7.52 -22.89 26.96
N THR A 281 -7.82 -24.18 26.93
CA THR A 281 -7.02 -25.26 27.52
C THR A 281 -5.85 -25.66 26.61
N ASN A 282 -4.89 -24.77 26.36
CA ASN A 282 -3.61 -25.13 25.74
C ASN A 282 -2.44 -24.70 26.65
N ASP A 283 -2.37 -25.28 27.86
CA ASP A 283 -1.22 -25.15 28.77
C ASP A 283 0.13 -25.48 28.07
N THR A 284 0.09 -26.27 26.98
CA THR A 284 1.23 -26.60 26.13
C THR A 284 1.80 -25.38 25.40
N TYR A 285 0.98 -24.56 24.73
CA TYR A 285 1.52 -23.49 23.87
C TYR A 285 2.27 -22.40 24.64
N LEU A 286 1.74 -21.99 25.80
CA LEU A 286 2.38 -20.96 26.63
C LEU A 286 3.65 -21.47 27.31
N SER A 287 3.64 -22.73 27.76
CA SER A 287 4.84 -23.36 28.33
C SER A 287 5.96 -23.48 27.29
N TYR A 288 5.64 -23.89 26.05
CA TYR A 288 6.60 -23.88 24.94
C TYR A 288 7.18 -22.49 24.67
N LEU A 289 6.35 -21.44 24.73
CA LEU A 289 6.80 -20.06 24.53
C LEU A 289 7.76 -19.59 25.64
N PHE A 290 7.47 -19.94 26.91
CA PHE A 290 8.33 -19.62 28.04
C PHE A 290 9.60 -20.45 28.10
N GLU A 291 9.58 -21.69 27.62
CA GLU A 291 10.76 -22.52 27.50
C GLU A 291 11.76 -21.91 26.50
N TYR A 292 11.25 -21.45 25.34
CA TYR A 292 12.10 -20.87 24.30
C TYR A 292 12.53 -19.42 24.58
N TYR A 293 11.60 -18.51 24.90
CA TYR A 293 11.91 -17.09 25.13
C TYR A 293 12.34 -16.78 26.57
N GLY A 294 12.13 -17.72 27.50
CA GLY A 294 12.38 -17.55 28.93
C GLY A 294 11.27 -16.77 29.66
N THR A 295 11.38 -16.73 30.98
CA THR A 295 10.50 -15.95 31.88
C THR A 295 10.85 -14.46 31.95
N GLY A 296 11.56 -13.95 30.93
CA GLY A 296 11.99 -12.55 30.85
C GLY A 296 10.93 -11.64 30.22
N SER A 297 11.18 -10.33 30.25
CA SER A 297 10.28 -9.30 29.68
C SER A 297 10.22 -9.29 28.14
N PHE A 298 10.87 -10.23 27.45
CA PHE A 298 10.92 -10.28 25.97
C PHE A 298 9.52 -10.41 25.36
N LEU A 299 8.69 -11.31 25.88
CA LEU A 299 7.31 -11.52 25.43
C LEU A 299 6.45 -10.27 25.59
N GLN A 300 6.66 -9.52 26.68
CA GLN A 300 6.00 -8.23 26.87
C GLN A 300 6.47 -7.20 25.83
N MET A 301 7.78 -7.09 25.61
CA MET A 301 8.36 -6.14 24.65
C MET A 301 7.88 -6.41 23.23
N VAL A 302 7.74 -7.67 22.85
CA VAL A 302 7.15 -8.07 21.56
C VAL A 302 5.68 -7.65 21.46
N ASP A 303 4.89 -7.86 22.52
CA ASP A 303 3.48 -7.45 22.55
C ASP A 303 3.31 -5.92 22.47
N LEU A 304 4.19 -5.17 23.12
CA LEU A 304 4.27 -3.71 22.98
C LEU A 304 4.65 -3.31 21.55
N LEU A 305 5.66 -3.95 20.95
CA LEU A 305 6.12 -3.67 19.58
C LEU A 305 5.02 -3.91 18.55
N THR A 306 4.17 -4.92 18.73
CA THR A 306 3.04 -5.17 17.83
C THR A 306 2.00 -4.05 17.82
N ASP A 307 1.78 -3.37 18.95
CA ASP A 307 0.72 -2.36 19.07
C ASP A 307 1.18 -0.92 18.84
N ILE A 308 2.49 -0.68 18.69
CA ILE A 308 3.04 0.65 18.37
C ILE A 308 2.29 1.35 17.22
N PRO A 309 2.03 0.70 16.05
CA PRO A 309 1.31 1.34 14.97
C PRO A 309 -0.14 1.71 15.34
N ARG A 310 -0.83 0.86 16.11
CA ARG A 310 -2.21 1.09 16.56
C ARG A 310 -2.28 2.33 17.44
N TYR A 311 -1.40 2.44 18.45
CA TYR A 311 -1.33 3.60 19.35
C TYR A 311 -0.96 4.90 18.62
N ILE A 312 -0.01 4.85 17.67
CA ILE A 312 0.35 6.02 16.86
C ILE A 312 -0.85 6.48 16.01
N CYS A 313 -1.57 5.54 15.39
CA CYS A 313 -2.71 5.84 14.55
C CYS A 313 -3.88 6.44 15.37
N LEU A 314 -4.22 5.84 16.51
CA LEU A 314 -5.27 6.35 17.41
C LEU A 314 -4.93 7.75 17.94
N SER A 315 -3.68 7.94 18.37
CA SER A 315 -3.19 9.25 18.83
C SER A 315 -3.31 10.32 17.75
N TYR A 316 -2.98 9.97 16.49
CA TYR A 316 -3.16 10.88 15.35
C TYR A 316 -4.63 11.26 15.13
N VAL A 317 -5.55 10.29 15.18
CA VAL A 317 -7.00 10.53 14.99
C VAL A 317 -7.54 11.46 16.06
N ILE A 318 -7.20 11.24 17.34
CA ILE A 318 -7.63 12.06 18.46
C ILE A 318 -7.19 13.52 18.25
N VAL A 319 -5.90 13.76 18.01
CA VAL A 319 -5.37 15.12 17.85
C VAL A 319 -5.95 15.82 16.62
N GLU A 320 -6.05 15.13 15.49
CA GLU A 320 -6.58 15.71 14.25
C GLU A 320 -8.09 16.00 14.33
N LEU A 321 -8.86 15.16 15.04
CA LEU A 321 -10.27 15.41 15.26
C LEU A 321 -10.49 16.65 16.12
N SER A 322 -9.79 16.77 17.26
CA SER A 322 -9.84 17.95 18.14
C SER A 322 -9.60 19.23 17.37
N ARG A 323 -8.56 19.22 16.52
CA ARG A 323 -8.16 20.35 15.70
C ARG A 323 -9.28 20.74 14.74
N ARG A 324 -9.95 19.77 14.12
CA ARG A 324 -11.01 20.01 13.13
C ARG A 324 -12.30 20.51 13.74
N VAL A 325 -12.73 19.91 14.84
CA VAL A 325 -13.88 20.36 15.62
C VAL A 325 -13.67 21.82 15.99
N ARG A 326 -12.50 22.17 16.55
CA ARG A 326 -12.14 23.56 16.84
C ARG A 326 -12.20 24.45 15.59
N THR A 327 -11.61 24.07 14.47
CA THR A 327 -11.65 24.91 13.26
C THR A 327 -13.05 25.10 12.68
N LYS A 328 -13.92 24.09 12.74
CA LYS A 328 -15.31 24.24 12.26
C LYS A 328 -16.08 25.19 13.17
N PHE A 329 -16.04 24.96 14.48
CA PHE A 329 -16.71 25.83 15.46
C PHE A 329 -16.24 27.30 15.36
N PHE A 330 -14.97 27.56 15.07
CA PHE A 330 -14.45 28.93 14.96
C PHE A 330 -14.72 29.63 13.61
N PHE A 331 -14.97 28.90 12.51
CA PHE A 331 -15.09 29.48 11.16
C PHE A 331 -16.50 29.39 10.55
N GLU A 332 -17.50 28.92 11.28
CA GLU A 332 -18.88 28.72 10.81
C GLU A 332 -19.71 30.02 10.72
N VAL A 333 -19.12 31.12 10.24
CA VAL A 333 -19.81 32.43 10.10
C VAL A 333 -20.05 32.83 8.63
N LYS A 334 -19.64 32.04 7.62
CA LYS A 334 -20.03 32.29 6.22
C LYS A 334 -20.44 31.01 5.48
N ALA A 335 -21.73 30.71 5.53
CA ALA A 335 -22.34 29.69 4.70
C ALA A 335 -22.51 30.22 3.26
N ASP A 336 -21.54 29.93 2.39
CA ASP A 336 -21.75 30.08 0.94
C ASP A 336 -22.79 29.05 0.46
N ASN A 337 -23.81 29.50 -0.28
CA ASN A 337 -24.89 28.74 -0.94
C ASN A 337 -24.41 27.69 -1.98
N LEU A 338 -23.11 27.35 -2.01
CA LEU A 338 -22.55 26.36 -2.93
C LEU A 338 -22.70 24.94 -2.38
N THR A 339 -23.17 24.03 -3.24
CA THR A 339 -23.17 22.60 -2.92
C THR A 339 -21.73 22.07 -2.79
N ARG A 340 -21.56 21.00 -2.00
CA ARG A 340 -20.24 20.41 -1.71
C ARG A 340 -19.50 19.96 -2.98
N GLU A 341 -20.22 19.35 -3.92
CA GLU A 341 -19.70 18.89 -5.21
C GLU A 341 -19.19 20.06 -6.07
N GLU A 342 -19.93 21.16 -6.10
CA GLU A 342 -19.52 22.37 -6.81
C GLU A 342 -18.28 23.02 -6.20
N LYS A 343 -18.15 23.05 -4.87
CA LYS A 343 -16.93 23.55 -4.19
C LYS A 343 -15.71 22.70 -4.57
N VAL A 344 -15.88 21.37 -4.61
CA VAL A 344 -14.81 20.45 -5.01
C VAL A 344 -14.43 20.64 -6.47
N LEU A 345 -15.41 20.76 -7.36
CA LEU A 345 -15.17 20.92 -8.78
C LEU A 345 -14.52 22.28 -9.09
N LEU A 346 -14.98 23.36 -8.46
CA LEU A 346 -14.34 24.69 -8.56
C LEU A 346 -12.93 24.72 -7.96
N SER A 347 -12.59 23.85 -7.01
CA SER A 347 -11.23 23.75 -6.48
C SER A 347 -10.21 23.34 -7.56
N ALA A 348 -10.65 22.67 -8.63
CA ALA A 348 -9.81 22.32 -9.77
C ALA A 348 -9.34 23.54 -10.58
N LEU A 349 -10.01 24.70 -10.47
CA LEU A 349 -9.63 25.94 -11.16
C LEU A 349 -8.51 26.72 -10.45
N GLN A 350 -8.20 26.38 -9.20
CA GLN A 350 -7.15 27.06 -8.45
C GLN A 350 -5.79 26.89 -9.17
N VAL A 351 -4.98 27.94 -9.21
CA VAL A 351 -3.67 27.94 -9.91
C VAL A 351 -2.72 26.84 -9.38
N ASN A 352 -2.87 26.47 -8.10
CA ASN A 352 -2.12 25.41 -7.43
C ASN A 352 -2.80 24.04 -7.49
N SER A 353 -3.91 23.90 -8.23
CA SER A 353 -4.57 22.61 -8.42
C SER A 353 -3.71 21.68 -9.28
N VAL A 354 -3.91 20.39 -9.10
CA VAL A 354 -3.15 19.36 -9.83
C VAL A 354 -3.59 19.33 -11.28
N GLU A 355 -4.90 19.48 -11.47
CA GLU A 355 -5.61 19.45 -12.73
C GLU A 355 -5.12 20.58 -13.63
N MET A 356 -5.03 21.81 -13.08
CA MET A 356 -4.49 22.96 -13.79
C MET A 356 -3.00 22.79 -14.11
N MET A 357 -2.20 22.31 -13.15
CA MET A 357 -0.76 22.12 -13.35
C MET A 357 -0.47 21.05 -14.41
N TYR A 358 -1.22 19.95 -14.41
CA TYR A 358 -1.13 18.90 -15.42
C TYR A 358 -1.44 19.44 -16.82
N VAL A 359 -2.54 20.18 -16.98
CA VAL A 359 -2.92 20.77 -18.26
C VAL A 359 -1.89 21.80 -18.73
N LYS A 360 -1.37 22.64 -17.82
CA LYS A 360 -0.30 23.60 -18.14
C LYS A 360 0.97 22.89 -18.61
N ASN A 361 1.36 21.80 -17.97
CA ASN A 361 2.51 21.00 -18.37
C ASN A 361 2.29 20.32 -19.73
N LEU A 362 1.06 19.88 -20.02
CA LEU A 362 0.69 19.29 -21.31
C LEU A 362 0.96 20.27 -22.47
N PHE A 363 0.60 21.54 -22.31
CA PHE A 363 0.84 22.57 -23.32
C PHE A 363 2.28 23.12 -23.35
N ARG A 364 3.07 22.89 -22.29
CA ARG A 364 4.48 23.33 -22.19
C ARG A 364 5.48 22.31 -22.73
N SER A 365 5.00 21.21 -23.30
CA SER A 365 5.74 19.98 -23.67
C SER A 365 6.80 20.11 -24.79
N ASN A 366 7.58 21.20 -24.85
CA ASN A 366 8.80 21.29 -25.66
C ASN A 366 10.10 21.13 -24.84
N GLU A 367 10.04 21.07 -23.50
CA GLU A 367 11.24 20.79 -22.69
C GLU A 367 11.40 19.28 -22.47
N ARG A 368 12.39 18.69 -23.14
CA ARG A 368 12.84 17.30 -22.96
C ARG A 368 13.06 17.01 -21.47
N THR A 369 12.23 16.15 -20.89
CA THR A 369 12.43 15.68 -19.52
C THR A 369 13.64 14.75 -19.49
N SER A 370 14.75 15.27 -18.96
CA SER A 370 15.95 14.50 -18.63
C SER A 370 15.59 13.24 -17.85
N SER A 371 15.90 12.08 -18.44
CA SER A 371 15.68 10.75 -17.86
C SER A 371 16.67 10.48 -16.73
N ASN A 372 16.43 11.09 -15.57
CA ASN A 372 17.09 10.69 -14.34
C ASN A 372 16.39 9.45 -13.78
N ARG A 373 17.04 8.28 -13.87
CA ARG A 373 16.54 6.97 -13.40
C ARG A 373 16.44 6.91 -11.87
N TRP A 374 15.50 7.64 -11.29
CA TRP A 374 15.09 7.47 -9.89
C TRP A 374 13.85 6.58 -9.86
N ILE A 375 13.82 5.64 -8.92
CA ILE A 375 12.72 4.66 -8.73
C ILE A 375 11.36 5.37 -8.60
N TYR A 376 11.33 6.51 -7.90
CA TYR A 376 10.16 7.38 -7.83
C TYR A 376 10.54 8.86 -7.79
N GLN A 377 10.18 9.60 -8.84
CA GLN A 377 10.31 11.06 -8.85
C GLN A 377 9.03 11.71 -8.30
N TRP A 378 9.14 12.58 -7.29
CA TRP A 378 8.01 13.39 -6.84
C TRP A 378 7.60 14.38 -7.94
N ARG A 379 6.33 14.34 -8.35
CA ARG A 379 5.77 15.28 -9.32
C ARG A 379 4.62 16.06 -8.70
N SER A 380 4.59 17.36 -8.96
CA SER A 380 3.56 18.28 -8.45
C SER A 380 2.26 18.25 -9.27
N ASP A 381 2.32 17.73 -10.50
CA ASP A 381 1.20 17.60 -11.44
C ASP A 381 0.43 16.27 -11.31
N PHE A 382 0.76 15.47 -10.29
CA PHE A 382 0.10 14.20 -10.04
C PHE A 382 -0.25 14.04 -8.57
N ARG A 383 -1.43 13.48 -8.31
CA ARG A 383 -1.87 13.11 -6.96
C ARG A 383 -2.59 11.77 -7.01
N PHE A 384 -2.17 10.84 -6.15
CA PHE A 384 -2.85 9.54 -5.99
C PHE A 384 -4.26 9.71 -5.43
N SER A 385 -5.12 8.76 -5.76
CA SER A 385 -6.47 8.64 -5.19
C SER A 385 -6.38 8.41 -3.67
N SER A 386 -7.34 8.94 -2.90
CA SER A 386 -7.40 8.69 -1.44
C SER A 386 -7.55 7.20 -1.16
N ARG A 387 -8.25 6.48 -2.04
CA ARG A 387 -8.39 5.02 -1.98
C ARG A 387 -7.05 4.29 -1.98
N ILE A 388 -6.13 4.64 -2.88
CA ILE A 388 -4.79 4.03 -2.95
C ILE A 388 -4.03 4.28 -1.66
N LEU A 389 -4.10 5.50 -1.12
CA LEU A 389 -3.41 5.83 0.13
C LEU A 389 -3.94 5.03 1.32
N CYS A 390 -5.27 4.87 1.42
CA CYS A 390 -5.89 4.04 2.44
C CYS A 390 -5.45 2.58 2.31
N LEU A 391 -5.55 2.05 1.09
CA LEU A 391 -5.19 0.67 0.79
C LEU A 391 -3.72 0.38 1.15
N TYR A 392 -2.79 1.23 0.73
CA TYR A 392 -1.36 1.04 1.04
C TYR A 392 -1.09 1.18 2.55
N SER A 393 -1.75 2.11 3.24
CA SER A 393 -1.60 2.26 4.70
C SER A 393 -2.05 0.99 5.42
N SER A 394 -3.20 0.42 5.03
CA SER A 394 -3.70 -0.83 5.58
C SER A 394 -2.78 -2.01 5.24
N VAL A 395 -2.29 -2.12 4.00
CA VAL A 395 -1.35 -3.19 3.58
C VAL A 395 -0.06 -3.14 4.39
N PHE A 396 0.55 -1.97 4.58
CA PHE A 396 1.79 -1.85 5.35
C PHE A 396 1.60 -2.21 6.83
N LEU A 397 0.51 -1.75 7.46
CA LEU A 397 0.21 -2.09 8.84
C LEU A 397 -0.04 -3.60 8.99
N PHE A 398 -0.82 -4.17 8.06
CA PHE A 398 -1.09 -5.60 8.03
C PHE A 398 0.20 -6.43 7.88
N LEU A 399 1.06 -6.09 6.91
CA LEU A 399 2.31 -6.82 6.68
C LEU A 399 3.24 -6.72 7.89
N TYR A 400 3.27 -5.57 8.57
CA TYR A 400 4.05 -5.39 9.80
C TYR A 400 3.56 -6.32 10.91
N PHE A 401 2.25 -6.32 11.19
CA PHE A 401 1.66 -7.17 12.21
C PHE A 401 1.89 -8.65 11.91
N PHE A 402 1.59 -9.07 10.69
CA PHE A 402 1.75 -10.46 10.26
C PHE A 402 3.21 -10.93 10.36
N LEU A 403 4.17 -10.09 9.96
CA LEU A 403 5.60 -10.44 10.04
C LEU A 403 6.04 -10.69 11.49
N ILE A 404 5.64 -9.84 12.44
CA ILE A 404 6.01 -10.03 13.85
C ILE A 404 5.38 -11.29 14.40
N GLN A 405 4.08 -11.51 14.13
CA GLN A 405 3.38 -12.71 14.58
C GLN A 405 4.04 -14.00 14.05
N VAL A 406 4.36 -14.03 12.76
CA VAL A 406 5.06 -15.14 12.11
C VAL A 406 6.44 -15.37 12.74
N CYS A 407 7.21 -14.31 13.00
CA CYS A 407 8.50 -14.44 13.66
C CYS A 407 8.36 -15.06 15.06
N VAL A 408 7.41 -14.57 15.87
CA VAL A 408 7.26 -15.03 17.25
C VAL A 408 6.80 -16.49 17.31
N GLN A 409 5.86 -16.87 16.44
CA GLN A 409 5.27 -18.21 16.41
C GLN A 409 6.20 -19.26 15.80
N ILE A 410 6.94 -18.95 14.72
CA ILE A 410 7.74 -19.95 13.98
C ILE A 410 9.09 -20.23 14.65
N LEU A 411 9.67 -19.26 15.35
CA LEU A 411 11.02 -19.40 15.95
C LEU A 411 11.16 -20.62 16.89
N PRO A 412 10.24 -20.91 17.83
CA PRO A 412 10.33 -22.11 18.66
C PRO A 412 10.27 -23.43 17.88
N TYR A 413 9.43 -23.50 16.83
CA TYR A 413 9.35 -24.71 15.99
C TYR A 413 10.64 -24.95 15.19
N MET A 414 11.42 -23.90 14.89
CA MET A 414 12.70 -24.06 14.19
C MET A 414 13.73 -24.81 15.03
N THR A 415 13.70 -24.66 16.36
CA THR A 415 14.59 -25.43 17.25
C THR A 415 14.20 -26.89 17.35
N GLU A 416 12.91 -27.21 17.39
CA GLU A 416 12.46 -28.61 17.33
C GLU A 416 12.82 -29.26 15.99
N LEU A 417 12.63 -28.52 14.89
CA LEU A 417 13.00 -29.00 13.56
C LEU A 417 14.52 -29.24 13.46
N GLN A 418 15.33 -28.40 14.10
CA GLN A 418 16.77 -28.62 14.22
C GLN A 418 17.10 -29.92 14.98
N GLN A 419 16.44 -30.17 16.12
CA GLN A 419 16.64 -31.40 16.90
C GLN A 419 16.20 -32.65 16.12
N LEU A 420 15.06 -32.59 15.43
CA LEU A 420 14.56 -33.69 14.60
C LEU A 420 15.52 -34.01 13.45
N ILE A 421 16.04 -32.99 12.77
CA ILE A 421 17.07 -33.17 11.74
C ILE A 421 18.35 -33.77 12.33
N GLN A 422 18.78 -33.30 13.50
CA GLN A 422 19.96 -33.83 14.17
C GLN A 422 19.80 -35.32 14.51
N ASN A 423 18.63 -35.73 15.00
CA ASN A 423 18.29 -37.13 15.30
C ASN A 423 18.24 -38.01 14.05
N LEU A 424 17.67 -37.51 12.94
CA LEU A 424 17.66 -38.24 11.67
C LEU A 424 19.08 -38.45 11.12
N ILE A 425 19.93 -37.42 11.23
CA ILE A 425 21.31 -37.49 10.74
C ILE A 425 22.14 -38.44 11.63
N SER A 426 22.00 -38.37 12.95
CA SER A 426 22.73 -39.27 13.87
C SER A 426 22.33 -40.73 13.66
N ASN A 427 21.03 -41.02 13.49
CA ASN A 427 20.55 -42.38 13.20
C ASN A 427 21.08 -42.94 11.87
N SER A 428 21.38 -42.06 10.91
CA SER A 428 21.89 -42.46 9.58
C SER A 428 23.41 -42.67 9.52
N ARG A 429 24.19 -42.21 10.51
CA ARG A 429 25.67 -42.23 10.48
C ARG A 429 26.25 -43.02 11.64
N SER A 430 26.87 -44.15 11.30
CA SER A 430 27.39 -45.14 12.26
C SER A 430 28.74 -44.82 12.93
N SER A 431 29.43 -43.71 12.63
CA SER A 431 30.69 -43.40 13.31
C SER A 431 31.24 -42.00 13.05
N GLN A 432 31.48 -41.26 14.14
CA GLN A 432 32.52 -40.21 14.30
C GLN A 432 32.61 -39.09 13.26
N SER A 433 31.58 -38.26 13.11
CA SER A 433 31.76 -36.92 12.53
C SER A 433 31.14 -35.83 13.41
N THR A 434 31.99 -34.95 13.95
CA THR A 434 31.72 -33.85 14.90
C THR A 434 31.04 -32.62 14.27
N HIS A 435 30.32 -32.80 13.16
CA HIS A 435 29.68 -31.68 12.46
C HIS A 435 28.29 -31.42 13.02
N THR A 436 28.15 -30.32 13.76
CA THR A 436 26.88 -29.86 14.31
C THR A 436 25.98 -29.31 13.20
N VAL A 437 24.69 -29.63 13.27
CA VAL A 437 23.67 -29.09 12.35
C VAL A 437 23.64 -27.56 12.51
N PRO A 438 23.60 -26.78 11.40
CA PRO A 438 23.53 -25.32 11.50
C PRO A 438 22.26 -24.87 12.20
N VAL A 439 22.37 -23.79 12.99
CA VAL A 439 21.25 -23.21 13.73
C VAL A 439 20.25 -22.58 12.75
N LEU A 440 19.10 -23.23 12.54
CA LEU A 440 18.06 -22.86 11.55
C LEU A 440 17.35 -21.53 11.83
N VAL A 441 17.48 -21.01 13.05
CA VAL A 441 16.94 -19.71 13.45
C VAL A 441 17.58 -18.55 12.66
N ARG A 442 18.91 -18.63 12.41
CA ARG A 442 19.64 -17.58 11.67
C ARG A 442 19.15 -17.40 10.22
N PRO A 443 19.08 -18.45 9.38
CA PRO A 443 18.63 -18.32 8.00
C PRO A 443 17.16 -17.90 7.91
N PHE A 444 16.31 -18.29 8.87
CA PHE A 444 14.92 -17.83 8.92
C PHE A 444 14.80 -16.33 9.16
N LEU A 445 15.49 -15.78 10.16
CA LEU A 445 15.46 -14.34 10.44
C LEU A 445 16.02 -13.52 9.28
N LEU A 446 17.10 -14.00 8.65
CA LEU A 446 17.67 -13.35 7.46
C LEU A 446 16.68 -13.40 6.28
N ALA A 447 16.01 -14.54 6.05
CA ALA A 447 14.98 -14.68 5.03
C ALA A 447 13.79 -13.73 5.26
N ALA A 448 13.33 -13.60 6.51
CA ALA A 448 12.25 -12.70 6.88
C ALA A 448 12.62 -11.22 6.65
N LEU A 449 13.85 -10.82 6.98
CA LEU A 449 14.34 -9.46 6.78
C LEU A 449 14.51 -9.11 5.29
N ILE A 450 15.16 -9.99 4.53
CA ILE A 450 15.35 -9.79 3.08
C ILE A 450 13.99 -9.86 2.37
N GLY A 451 13.15 -10.83 2.71
CA GLY A 451 11.84 -11.02 2.11
C GLY A 451 10.90 -9.83 2.33
N SER A 452 10.79 -9.34 3.57
CA SER A 452 10.00 -8.14 3.86
C SER A 452 10.52 -6.91 3.11
N SER A 453 11.84 -6.73 3.04
CA SER A 453 12.47 -5.64 2.28
C SER A 453 12.12 -5.70 0.79
N VAL A 454 12.16 -6.90 0.20
CA VAL A 454 11.78 -7.14 -1.20
C VAL A 454 10.31 -6.78 -1.42
N VAL A 455 9.39 -7.25 -0.58
CA VAL A 455 7.96 -6.94 -0.72
C VAL A 455 7.70 -5.43 -0.64
N VAL A 456 8.34 -4.73 0.31
CA VAL A 456 8.23 -3.26 0.41
C VAL A 456 8.72 -2.59 -0.86
N ILE A 457 9.85 -3.01 -1.42
CA ILE A 457 10.37 -2.48 -2.69
C ILE A 457 9.38 -2.76 -3.84
N GLN A 458 8.79 -3.96 -3.91
CA GLN A 458 7.81 -4.30 -4.95
C GLN A 458 6.54 -3.44 -4.84
N LEU A 459 6.04 -3.18 -3.63
CA LEU A 459 4.90 -2.28 -3.42
C LEU A 459 5.23 -0.83 -3.85
N LEU A 460 6.44 -0.34 -3.55
CA LEU A 460 6.87 0.99 -4.01
C LEU A 460 6.99 1.07 -5.54
N LEU A 461 7.47 -0.01 -6.18
CA LEU A 461 7.51 -0.11 -7.64
C LEU A 461 6.11 -0.18 -8.25
N LEU A 462 5.18 -0.90 -7.62
CA LEU A 462 3.77 -0.93 -8.03
C LEU A 462 3.15 0.47 -7.95
N LEU A 463 3.45 1.26 -6.92
CA LEU A 463 2.97 2.64 -6.80
C LEU A 463 3.51 3.54 -7.92
N ALA A 464 4.79 3.38 -8.29
CA ALA A 464 5.39 4.06 -9.43
C ALA A 464 4.74 3.63 -10.75
N SER A 465 4.47 2.33 -10.90
CA SER A 465 3.80 1.71 -12.04
C SER A 465 2.37 2.22 -12.22
N ILE A 466 1.55 2.24 -11.16
CA ILE A 466 0.18 2.80 -11.17
C ILE A 466 0.17 4.21 -11.76
N ARG A 467 1.10 5.07 -11.33
CA ARG A 467 1.17 6.43 -11.87
C ARG A 467 1.55 6.45 -13.35
N ARG A 468 2.55 5.66 -13.75
CA ARG A 468 2.98 5.57 -15.16
C ARG A 468 1.82 5.10 -16.04
N ASN A 469 1.15 4.05 -15.60
CA ASN A 469 0.03 3.42 -16.29
C ASN A 469 -1.17 4.36 -16.38
N LEU A 470 -1.48 5.10 -15.31
CA LEU A 470 -2.56 6.08 -15.35
C LEU A 470 -2.25 7.21 -16.36
N PHE A 471 -1.00 7.66 -16.45
CA PHE A 471 -0.60 8.65 -17.47
C PHE A 471 -0.63 8.11 -18.91
N GLN A 472 -0.28 6.85 -19.11
CA GLN A 472 -0.42 6.19 -20.41
C GLN A 472 -1.90 6.12 -20.82
N VAL A 473 -2.77 5.72 -19.90
CA VAL A 473 -4.21 5.64 -20.14
C VAL A 473 -4.83 7.02 -20.36
N TYR A 474 -4.40 8.08 -19.66
CA TYR A 474 -4.81 9.47 -19.94
C TYR A 474 -4.45 9.92 -21.37
N ARG A 475 -3.33 9.42 -21.92
CA ARG A 475 -2.91 9.70 -23.30
C ARG A 475 -3.61 8.80 -24.32
N GLY A 476 -4.32 7.77 -23.87
CA GLY A 476 -4.88 6.73 -24.73
C GLY A 476 -3.84 5.76 -25.28
N ASP A 477 -2.64 5.70 -24.69
CA ASP A 477 -1.60 4.71 -25.03
C ASP A 477 -2.01 3.32 -24.49
N GLN A 478 -1.85 2.30 -25.33
CA GLN A 478 -2.33 0.92 -25.11
C GLN A 478 -1.19 -0.09 -25.05
N SER A 479 0.04 0.38 -24.85
CA SER A 479 1.24 -0.46 -24.82
C SER A 479 1.23 -1.46 -23.66
N GLU A 480 0.94 -1.00 -22.44
CA GLU A 480 0.99 -1.79 -21.19
C GLU A 480 -0.41 -2.23 -20.71
N ILE A 481 -1.44 -1.39 -20.88
CA ILE A 481 -2.82 -1.71 -20.46
C ILE A 481 -3.69 -2.01 -21.68
N PRO A 482 -4.48 -3.10 -21.66
CA PRO A 482 -5.37 -3.44 -22.76
C PRO A 482 -6.43 -2.35 -22.98
N ARG A 483 -6.75 -2.12 -24.26
CA ARG A 483 -7.75 -1.13 -24.66
C ARG A 483 -9.09 -1.42 -23.99
N ARG A 484 -9.72 -0.34 -23.52
CA ARG A 484 -11.06 -0.39 -22.94
C ARG A 484 -12.09 -0.80 -23.99
N ASN A 485 -12.68 -1.99 -23.82
CA ASN A 485 -13.78 -2.51 -24.65
C ASN A 485 -15.13 -2.40 -23.96
N ARG A 486 -16.18 -2.05 -24.71
CA ARG A 486 -17.55 -1.87 -24.19
C ARG A 486 -18.14 -3.15 -23.60
N SER A 487 -17.84 -4.30 -24.20
CA SER A 487 -18.24 -5.62 -23.68
C SER A 487 -17.74 -5.88 -22.25
N ASN A 488 -16.61 -5.28 -21.88
CA ASN A 488 -15.90 -5.58 -20.65
C ASN A 488 -16.17 -4.57 -19.52
N TYR A 489 -17.12 -3.64 -19.69
CA TYR A 489 -17.42 -2.63 -18.65
C TYR A 489 -17.86 -3.26 -17.33
N ARG A 490 -18.64 -4.35 -17.38
CA ARG A 490 -19.03 -5.09 -16.18
C ARG A 490 -17.82 -5.72 -15.49
N THR A 491 -16.89 -6.26 -16.27
CA THR A 491 -15.63 -6.83 -15.78
C THR A 491 -14.72 -5.77 -15.16
N TYR A 492 -14.60 -4.58 -15.76
CA TYR A 492 -13.81 -3.50 -15.17
C TYR A 492 -14.41 -2.99 -13.86
N ALA A 493 -15.74 -2.88 -13.78
CA ALA A 493 -16.43 -2.46 -12.56
C ALA A 493 -16.25 -3.49 -11.43
N THR A 494 -16.42 -4.79 -11.72
CA THR A 494 -16.20 -5.87 -10.75
C THR A 494 -14.73 -5.96 -10.33
N GLY A 495 -13.80 -5.89 -11.27
CA GLY A 495 -12.37 -5.83 -10.99
C GLY A 495 -11.99 -4.65 -10.08
N ASN A 496 -12.60 -3.49 -10.30
CA ASN A 496 -12.43 -2.34 -9.42
C ASN A 496 -12.92 -2.60 -7.99
N PHE A 497 -13.96 -3.43 -7.76
CA PHE A 497 -14.39 -3.81 -6.40
C PHE A 497 -13.39 -4.77 -5.74
N HIS A 498 -12.88 -5.75 -6.49
CA HIS A 498 -11.98 -6.78 -5.96
C HIS A 498 -10.53 -6.32 -5.76
N PHE A 499 -10.08 -5.27 -6.47
CA PHE A 499 -8.70 -4.77 -6.45
C PHE A 499 -8.11 -4.58 -5.03
N ALA A 500 -8.89 -4.03 -4.10
CA ALA A 500 -8.43 -3.77 -2.73
C ALA A 500 -8.14 -5.09 -1.97
N GLY A 501 -9.06 -6.05 -2.04
CA GLY A 501 -8.90 -7.35 -1.38
C GLY A 501 -7.76 -8.16 -2.01
N TYR A 502 -7.68 -8.18 -3.35
CA TYR A 502 -6.60 -8.89 -4.04
C TYR A 502 -5.23 -8.28 -3.75
N LEU A 503 -5.08 -6.95 -3.62
CA LEU A 503 -3.77 -6.39 -3.29
C LEU A 503 -3.27 -6.87 -1.92
N ILE A 504 -4.15 -6.90 -0.92
CA ILE A 504 -3.79 -7.37 0.43
C ILE A 504 -3.44 -8.87 0.39
N ALA A 505 -4.31 -9.69 -0.22
CA ALA A 505 -4.12 -11.14 -0.25
C ALA A 505 -2.86 -11.56 -1.03
N TYR A 506 -2.60 -10.95 -2.19
CA TYR A 506 -1.43 -11.28 -3.01
C TYR A 506 -0.13 -10.75 -2.40
N ALA A 507 -0.16 -9.59 -1.71
CA ALA A 507 0.98 -9.11 -0.95
C ALA A 507 1.36 -10.10 0.18
N LEU A 508 0.37 -10.70 0.85
CA LEU A 508 0.59 -11.69 1.89
C LEU A 508 1.12 -13.02 1.37
N TRP A 509 0.44 -13.58 0.36
CA TRP A 509 0.90 -14.81 -0.27
C TRP A 509 2.30 -14.66 -0.85
N GLY A 510 2.58 -13.53 -1.49
CA GLY A 510 3.91 -13.25 -1.99
C GLY A 510 4.95 -13.07 -0.87
N LEU A 511 4.60 -12.48 0.29
CA LEU A 511 5.50 -12.45 1.45
C LEU A 511 5.84 -13.86 1.93
N ILE A 512 4.83 -14.73 2.10
CA ILE A 512 5.02 -16.13 2.53
C ILE A 512 5.91 -16.88 1.53
N LEU A 513 5.63 -16.76 0.23
CA LEU A 513 6.38 -17.42 -0.83
C LEU A 513 7.84 -16.93 -0.90
N ILE A 514 8.06 -15.62 -0.81
CA ILE A 514 9.42 -15.05 -0.84
C ILE A 514 10.21 -15.48 0.41
N ILE A 515 9.62 -15.43 1.60
CA ILE A 515 10.29 -15.86 2.84
C ILE A 515 10.60 -17.36 2.76
N SER A 516 9.64 -18.20 2.36
CA SER A 516 9.84 -19.65 2.21
C SER A 516 10.94 -19.97 1.20
N PHE A 517 10.93 -19.34 0.02
CA PHE A 517 11.94 -19.53 -1.00
C PHE A 517 13.34 -19.10 -0.53
N LEU A 518 13.46 -17.92 0.09
CA LEU A 518 14.72 -17.43 0.63
C LEU A 518 15.21 -18.31 1.78
N PHE A 519 14.31 -18.80 2.63
CA PHE A 519 14.65 -19.71 3.73
C PHE A 519 15.24 -21.02 3.19
N VAL A 520 14.61 -21.66 2.20
CA VAL A 520 15.15 -22.88 1.58
C VAL A 520 16.53 -22.64 0.96
N VAL A 521 16.72 -21.52 0.28
CA VAL A 521 18.02 -21.16 -0.32
C VAL A 521 19.09 -20.95 0.75
N LEU A 522 18.78 -20.23 1.84
CA LEU A 522 19.72 -19.95 2.91
C LEU A 522 20.06 -21.21 3.73
N VAL A 523 19.07 -22.07 4.02
CA VAL A 523 19.31 -23.36 4.66
C VAL A 523 20.20 -24.25 3.79
N PHE A 524 19.99 -24.26 2.47
CA PHE A 524 20.85 -24.99 1.54
C PHE A 524 22.30 -24.48 1.59
N ILE A 525 22.50 -23.15 1.60
CA ILE A 525 23.84 -22.54 1.72
C ILE A 525 24.48 -22.95 3.05
N ASP A 526 23.76 -22.82 4.17
CA ASP A 526 24.26 -23.18 5.50
C ASP A 526 24.62 -24.66 5.58
N PHE A 527 23.83 -25.54 4.97
CA PHE A 527 24.11 -26.98 4.91
C PHE A 527 25.39 -27.27 4.12
N VAL A 528 25.58 -26.65 2.95
CA VAL A 528 26.81 -26.81 2.15
C VAL A 528 28.05 -26.37 2.93
N VAL A 529 27.96 -25.25 3.66
CA VAL A 529 29.04 -24.72 4.49
C VAL A 529 29.35 -25.66 5.66
N SER A 530 28.34 -26.08 6.43
CA SER A 530 28.50 -26.89 7.64
C SER A 530 29.04 -28.29 7.36
N PHE A 531 28.57 -28.95 6.30
CA PHE A 531 29.05 -30.29 5.91
C PHE A 531 30.34 -30.26 5.08
N ARG A 532 30.95 -29.07 4.89
CA ARG A 532 32.12 -28.87 4.02
C ARG A 532 31.95 -29.55 2.65
N LEU A 533 30.76 -29.44 2.06
CA LEU A 533 30.43 -30.05 0.75
C LEU A 533 31.01 -29.24 -0.43
N PHE A 534 31.83 -28.23 -0.14
CA PHE A 534 32.57 -27.44 -1.13
C PHE A 534 33.26 -28.27 -2.23
N PRO A 535 33.96 -29.39 -1.98
CA PRO A 535 34.62 -30.14 -3.05
C PRO A 535 33.61 -30.82 -4.00
N ILE A 536 32.44 -31.23 -3.49
CA ILE A 536 31.38 -31.83 -4.31
C ILE A 536 30.71 -30.76 -5.17
N VAL A 537 30.39 -29.61 -4.57
CA VAL A 537 29.83 -28.46 -5.30
C VAL A 537 30.82 -27.96 -6.35
N GLU A 538 32.11 -27.86 -6.00
CA GLU A 538 33.18 -27.48 -6.93
C GLU A 538 33.29 -28.48 -8.09
N SER A 539 33.20 -29.78 -7.82
CA SER A 539 33.21 -30.81 -8.86
C SER A 539 32.03 -30.64 -9.83
N ILE A 540 30.80 -30.50 -9.31
CA ILE A 540 29.61 -30.25 -10.13
C ILE A 540 29.77 -28.96 -10.94
N LEU A 541 30.26 -27.89 -10.30
CA LEU A 541 30.45 -26.59 -10.93
C LEU A 541 31.52 -26.65 -12.03
N LYS A 542 32.59 -27.44 -11.85
CA LYS A 542 33.60 -27.72 -12.89
C LYS A 542 33.02 -28.41 -14.12
N TYR A 543 31.99 -29.24 -13.99
CA TYR A 543 31.29 -29.84 -15.14
C TYR A 543 30.29 -28.88 -15.79
N VAL A 544 29.59 -28.06 -14.99
CA VAL A 544 28.52 -27.18 -15.50
C VAL A 544 29.06 -25.88 -16.12
N ILE A 545 30.11 -25.27 -15.55
CA ILE A 545 30.68 -24.00 -16.04
C ILE A 545 31.10 -24.09 -17.51
N PRO A 546 31.87 -25.11 -17.97
CA PRO A 546 32.29 -25.20 -19.37
C PRO A 546 31.10 -25.24 -20.34
N VAL A 547 30.03 -25.96 -20.00
CA VAL A 547 28.81 -26.04 -20.82
C VAL A 547 28.14 -24.66 -20.94
N LEU A 548 28.03 -23.93 -19.83
CA LEU A 548 27.48 -22.57 -19.83
C LEU A 548 28.38 -21.58 -20.59
N LEU A 549 29.70 -21.72 -20.47
CA LEU A 549 30.67 -20.88 -21.14
C LEU A 549 30.64 -21.10 -22.66
N ILE A 550 30.58 -22.36 -23.12
CA ILE A 550 30.39 -22.71 -24.53
C ILE A 550 29.07 -22.13 -25.05
N ALA A 551 27.97 -22.23 -24.28
CA ALA A 551 26.69 -21.65 -24.65
C ALA A 551 26.76 -20.12 -24.81
N TYR A 552 27.44 -19.43 -23.89
CA TYR A 552 27.61 -17.97 -23.94
C TYR A 552 28.54 -17.54 -25.07
N PHE A 553 29.68 -18.22 -25.23
CA PHE A 553 30.64 -17.99 -26.31
C PHE A 553 29.97 -18.15 -27.66
N LYS A 554 29.21 -19.24 -27.85
CA LYS A 554 28.42 -19.46 -29.05
C LYS A 554 27.42 -18.34 -29.30
N ALA A 555 26.66 -17.92 -28.27
CA ALA A 555 25.70 -16.82 -28.42
C ALA A 555 26.37 -15.51 -28.83
N TYR A 556 27.58 -15.25 -28.32
CA TYR A 556 28.40 -14.11 -28.72
C TYR A 556 28.92 -14.25 -30.16
N LEU A 557 29.50 -15.41 -30.52
CA LEU A 557 29.96 -15.73 -31.86
C LEU A 557 28.83 -15.56 -32.89
N ASN A 558 27.63 -16.06 -32.59
CA ASN A 558 26.45 -15.91 -33.44
C ASN A 558 26.07 -14.44 -33.65
N LYS A 559 26.18 -13.59 -32.62
CA LYS A 559 25.94 -12.14 -32.76
C LYS A 559 27.02 -11.46 -33.59
N CYS A 560 28.29 -11.84 -33.42
CA CYS A 560 29.40 -11.30 -34.20
C CYS A 560 29.28 -11.69 -35.67
N LEU A 561 29.02 -12.97 -35.98
CA LEU A 561 28.80 -13.44 -37.35
C LEU A 561 27.54 -12.84 -37.97
N ALA A 562 26.47 -12.69 -37.20
CA ALA A 562 25.27 -11.99 -37.66
C ALA A 562 25.60 -10.56 -38.09
N ARG A 563 26.34 -9.82 -37.27
CA ARG A 563 26.74 -8.43 -37.56
C ARG A 563 27.68 -8.33 -38.76
N PHE A 564 28.79 -9.05 -38.75
CA PHE A 564 29.88 -8.84 -39.70
C PHE A 564 29.82 -9.70 -40.97
N ALA A 565 29.15 -10.85 -40.94
CA ALA A 565 29.18 -11.80 -42.05
C ALA A 565 27.82 -12.01 -42.73
N PHE A 566 26.71 -11.97 -41.97
CA PHE A 566 25.38 -12.31 -42.49
C PHE A 566 24.51 -11.09 -42.85
N LEU A 567 24.43 -10.09 -41.99
CA LEU A 567 23.57 -8.91 -42.21
C LEU A 567 24.28 -7.86 -43.08
N GLN A 568 23.46 -7.07 -43.77
CA GLN A 568 23.89 -5.88 -44.50
C GLN A 568 24.09 -4.71 -43.53
N ASP A 569 25.02 -3.81 -43.86
CA ASP A 569 25.30 -2.57 -43.10
C ASP A 569 25.47 -2.79 -41.60
N ASP A 570 26.25 -3.81 -41.20
CA ASP A 570 26.53 -4.17 -39.80
C ASP A 570 25.28 -4.31 -38.90
N GLY A 571 24.14 -4.66 -39.49
CA GLY A 571 22.89 -4.88 -38.78
C GLY A 571 21.95 -3.67 -38.67
N ASP A 572 22.24 -2.58 -39.40
CA ASP A 572 21.33 -1.43 -39.49
C ASP A 572 20.04 -1.77 -40.26
N VAL A 573 20.12 -2.72 -41.20
CA VAL A 573 18.96 -3.25 -41.93
C VAL A 573 18.88 -4.77 -41.73
N LEU A 574 17.66 -5.27 -41.49
CA LEU A 574 17.39 -6.72 -41.42
C LEU A 574 17.35 -7.34 -42.83
N ALA A 575 18.45 -7.23 -43.56
CA ALA A 575 18.66 -7.82 -44.88
C ALA A 575 19.92 -8.69 -44.86
N VAL A 576 19.86 -9.86 -45.52
CA VAL A 576 20.97 -10.82 -45.54
C VAL A 576 21.83 -10.56 -46.76
N ASN A 577 23.14 -10.35 -46.56
CA ASN A 577 24.11 -10.14 -47.64
C ASN A 577 24.61 -11.49 -48.19
N ASN A 578 25.23 -12.32 -47.33
CA ASN A 578 25.84 -13.59 -47.74
C ASN A 578 24.94 -14.80 -47.46
N ARG A 579 23.88 -14.97 -48.27
CA ARG A 579 22.89 -16.04 -48.07
C ARG A 579 23.50 -17.45 -48.05
N ARG A 580 24.51 -17.75 -48.90
CA ARG A 580 25.13 -19.09 -48.96
C ARG A 580 25.86 -19.45 -47.66
N VAL A 581 26.67 -18.53 -47.13
CA VAL A 581 27.43 -18.73 -45.89
C VAL A 581 26.47 -18.89 -44.70
N LEU A 582 25.37 -18.12 -44.68
CA LEU A 582 24.32 -18.29 -43.68
C LEU A 582 23.71 -19.69 -43.73
N MET A 583 23.42 -20.25 -44.92
CA MET A 583 22.85 -21.60 -45.03
C MET A 583 23.81 -22.69 -44.53
N ILE A 584 25.10 -22.59 -44.88
CA ILE A 584 26.14 -23.52 -44.39
C ILE A 584 26.26 -23.43 -42.87
N PHE A 585 26.30 -22.21 -42.35
CA PHE A 585 26.36 -21.97 -40.91
C PHE A 585 25.15 -22.54 -40.18
N LEU A 586 23.93 -22.30 -40.67
CA LEU A 586 22.70 -22.84 -40.07
C LEU A 586 22.70 -24.37 -40.05
N TYR A 587 23.17 -25.03 -41.12
CA TYR A 587 23.25 -26.48 -41.19
C TYR A 587 24.16 -27.08 -40.11
N PHE A 588 25.39 -26.57 -39.97
CA PHE A 588 26.31 -27.04 -38.94
C PHE A 588 25.87 -26.64 -37.53
N ASN A 589 25.31 -25.44 -37.37
CA ASN A 589 24.89 -24.91 -36.09
C ASN A 589 23.64 -25.62 -35.52
N PHE A 590 22.82 -26.23 -36.39
CA PHE A 590 21.61 -26.96 -36.01
C PHE A 590 21.86 -28.03 -34.93
N PHE A 591 22.87 -28.88 -35.10
CA PHE A 591 23.17 -29.95 -34.14
C PHE A 591 23.58 -29.40 -32.78
N LEU A 592 24.41 -28.35 -32.76
CA LEU A 592 24.81 -27.67 -31.52
C LEU A 592 23.63 -26.94 -30.85
N ASP A 593 22.71 -26.37 -31.64
CA ASP A 593 21.51 -25.71 -31.12
C ASP A 593 20.52 -26.70 -30.51
N ALA A 594 20.42 -27.92 -31.05
CA ALA A 594 19.58 -28.97 -30.48
C ALA A 594 20.03 -29.32 -29.05
N PHE A 595 21.33 -29.54 -28.82
CA PHE A 595 21.88 -29.82 -27.48
C PHE A 595 21.76 -28.64 -26.53
N LEU A 596 22.12 -27.43 -26.97
CA LEU A 596 22.01 -26.23 -26.14
C LEU A 596 20.55 -25.83 -25.88
N GLY A 597 19.64 -26.23 -26.77
CA GLY A 597 18.19 -26.08 -26.61
C GLY A 597 17.66 -26.77 -25.36
N LEU A 598 18.19 -27.95 -25.00
CA LEU A 598 17.84 -28.66 -23.76
C LEU A 598 18.23 -27.85 -22.51
N PHE A 599 19.46 -27.31 -22.46
CA PHE A 599 19.86 -26.45 -21.35
C PHE A 599 19.07 -25.13 -21.30
N SER A 600 18.71 -24.60 -22.47
CA SER A 600 17.89 -23.38 -22.58
C SER A 600 16.47 -23.59 -22.06
N SER A 601 15.89 -24.78 -22.22
CA SER A 601 14.55 -25.10 -21.71
C SER A 601 14.51 -25.19 -20.18
N VAL A 602 15.52 -25.83 -19.56
CA VAL A 602 15.69 -25.84 -18.09
C VAL A 602 15.87 -24.41 -17.56
N ARG A 603 16.72 -23.61 -18.21
CA ARG A 603 16.91 -22.19 -17.87
C ARG A 603 15.60 -21.38 -17.99
N ARG A 604 14.74 -21.69 -18.97
CA ARG A 604 13.43 -21.04 -19.14
C ARG A 604 12.53 -21.35 -17.94
N LEU A 605 12.44 -22.61 -17.53
CA LEU A 605 11.63 -23.01 -16.36
C LEU A 605 12.13 -22.33 -15.10
N PHE A 606 13.44 -22.34 -14.84
CA PHE A 606 14.01 -21.70 -13.66
C PHE A 606 13.72 -20.19 -13.60
N LYS A 607 13.91 -19.47 -14.72
CA LYS A 607 13.58 -18.03 -14.80
C LYS A 607 12.10 -17.77 -14.59
N SER A 608 11.23 -18.66 -15.06
CA SER A 608 9.78 -18.54 -14.87
C SER A 608 9.38 -18.71 -13.41
N VAL A 609 9.94 -19.70 -12.70
CA VAL A 609 9.66 -19.94 -11.27
C VAL A 609 10.15 -18.77 -10.42
N VAL A 610 11.41 -18.35 -10.61
CA VAL A 610 11.98 -17.22 -9.88
C VAL A 610 11.18 -15.95 -10.16
N GLY A 611 10.87 -15.66 -11.43
CA GLY A 611 10.03 -14.52 -11.79
C GLY A 611 8.66 -14.58 -11.11
N GLY A 612 7.98 -15.72 -11.16
CA GLY A 612 6.67 -15.92 -10.53
C GLY A 612 6.68 -15.59 -9.04
N ILE A 613 7.67 -16.08 -8.29
CA ILE A 613 7.80 -15.84 -6.84
C ILE A 613 7.95 -14.34 -6.54
N PHE A 614 8.88 -13.65 -7.23
CA PHE A 614 9.15 -12.23 -6.97
C PHE A 614 8.04 -11.29 -7.46
N TYR A 615 7.33 -11.65 -8.53
CA TYR A 615 6.24 -10.85 -9.09
C TYR A 615 4.87 -11.19 -8.50
N MET A 616 4.73 -12.23 -7.67
CA MET A 616 3.43 -12.61 -7.10
C MET A 616 2.77 -11.49 -6.26
N CYS A 617 3.58 -10.68 -5.56
CA CYS A 617 3.06 -9.53 -4.80
C CYS A 617 2.50 -8.40 -5.68
N ARG A 618 2.72 -8.44 -6.99
CA ARG A 618 2.46 -7.34 -7.92
C ARG A 618 1.32 -7.67 -8.86
N LEU A 619 0.27 -6.87 -8.78
CA LEU A 619 -0.92 -7.00 -9.64
C LEU A 619 -0.77 -6.32 -11.01
N ASP A 620 0.32 -5.59 -11.26
CA ASP A 620 0.53 -4.90 -12.54
C ASP A 620 1.14 -5.78 -13.63
N TYR A 621 1.62 -6.98 -13.29
CA TYR A 621 2.13 -7.97 -14.25
C TYR A 621 1.36 -9.26 -14.11
N SER A 622 1.01 -9.87 -15.25
CA SER A 622 0.47 -11.22 -15.24
C SER A 622 1.58 -12.27 -15.38
N PRO A 623 1.66 -13.27 -14.48
CA PRO A 623 2.62 -14.37 -14.61
C PRO A 623 2.27 -15.31 -15.78
N LEU A 624 1.02 -15.29 -16.27
CA LEU A 624 0.51 -16.17 -17.32
C LEU A 624 0.91 -15.73 -18.75
N GLY A 625 1.51 -14.54 -18.90
CA GLY A 625 1.97 -13.98 -20.18
C GLY A 625 0.86 -13.32 -21.01
N ARG A 626 1.25 -12.55 -22.04
CA ARG A 626 0.36 -11.54 -22.69
C ARG A 626 -0.96 -12.07 -23.27
N LYS A 627 -0.97 -13.30 -23.80
CA LYS A 627 -2.19 -13.89 -24.40
C LYS A 627 -3.16 -14.45 -23.36
N LEU A 628 -2.67 -14.74 -22.15
CA LEU A 628 -3.44 -15.34 -21.06
C LEU A 628 -3.66 -14.34 -19.90
N GLU A 629 -3.39 -13.06 -20.11
CA GLU A 629 -3.63 -11.97 -19.14
C GLU A 629 -5.08 -11.91 -18.67
N THR A 630 -6.04 -12.35 -19.49
CA THR A 630 -7.47 -12.36 -19.13
C THR A 630 -7.85 -13.45 -18.14
N TRP A 631 -7.01 -14.48 -17.98
CA TRP A 631 -7.20 -15.56 -17.01
C TRP A 631 -6.62 -15.23 -15.63
N ASP A 632 -5.94 -14.10 -15.52
CA ASP A 632 -5.40 -13.58 -14.27
C ASP A 632 -6.37 -12.59 -13.62
N ASP A 633 -7.05 -13.05 -12.58
CA ASP A 633 -7.99 -12.22 -11.82
C ASP A 633 -7.31 -11.02 -11.13
N GLY A 634 -6.04 -11.18 -10.72
CA GLY A 634 -5.26 -10.13 -10.09
C GLY A 634 -4.98 -8.99 -11.07
N PHE A 635 -4.47 -9.33 -12.26
CA PHE A 635 -4.21 -8.36 -13.32
C PHE A 635 -5.50 -7.74 -13.89
N ASN A 636 -6.57 -8.54 -14.03
CA ASN A 636 -7.87 -8.04 -14.47
C ASN A 636 -8.47 -7.03 -13.47
N ALA A 637 -8.36 -7.31 -12.17
CA ALA A 637 -8.77 -6.37 -11.13
C ALA A 637 -7.96 -5.06 -11.17
N TYR A 638 -6.64 -5.16 -11.40
CA TYR A 638 -5.78 -3.99 -11.60
C TYR A 638 -6.20 -3.17 -12.84
N CYS A 639 -6.46 -3.81 -13.98
CA CYS A 639 -6.94 -3.14 -15.18
C CYS A 639 -8.28 -2.43 -14.93
N GLY A 640 -9.22 -3.11 -14.25
CA GLY A 640 -10.50 -2.53 -13.84
C GLY A 640 -10.31 -1.28 -12.99
N PHE A 641 -9.43 -1.34 -12.00
CA PHE A 641 -9.09 -0.22 -11.15
C PHE A 641 -8.55 0.99 -11.93
N ILE A 642 -7.57 0.79 -12.83
CA ILE A 642 -6.98 1.88 -13.61
C ILE A 642 -8.01 2.52 -14.56
N HIS A 643 -8.84 1.71 -15.24
CA HIS A 643 -9.87 2.22 -16.14
C HIS A 643 -10.97 3.01 -15.41
N THR A 644 -11.36 2.56 -14.22
CA THR A 644 -12.33 3.27 -13.36
C THR A 644 -11.74 4.60 -12.85
N GLU A 645 -10.52 4.59 -12.31
CA GLU A 645 -9.85 5.83 -11.85
C GLU A 645 -9.66 6.82 -13.00
N CYS A 646 -9.28 6.35 -14.19
CA CYS A 646 -9.17 7.22 -15.36
C CYS A 646 -10.51 7.85 -15.74
N THR A 647 -11.61 7.08 -15.70
CA THR A 647 -12.93 7.57 -16.12
C THR A 647 -13.48 8.63 -15.16
N HIS A 648 -13.26 8.49 -13.86
CA HIS A 648 -13.80 9.40 -12.85
C HIS A 648 -12.85 10.55 -12.46
N ARG A 649 -11.53 10.40 -12.60
CA ARG A 649 -10.53 11.41 -12.22
C ARG A 649 -9.67 11.89 -13.39
N HIS A 650 -10.20 11.95 -14.60
CA HIS A 650 -9.45 12.51 -15.72
C HIS A 650 -9.19 14.01 -15.50
N PRO A 651 -7.95 14.48 -15.33
CA PRO A 651 -7.65 15.86 -14.91
C PRO A 651 -8.16 16.90 -15.93
N VAL A 652 -8.07 16.59 -17.22
CA VAL A 652 -8.57 17.48 -18.28
C VAL A 652 -10.11 17.60 -18.25
N LEU A 653 -10.81 16.50 -17.96
CA LEU A 653 -12.27 16.49 -17.95
C LEU A 653 -12.80 17.24 -16.73
N LEU A 654 -12.17 17.04 -15.56
CA LEU A 654 -12.50 17.76 -14.34
C LEU A 654 -12.28 19.26 -14.50
N LEU A 655 -11.14 19.66 -15.06
CA LEU A 655 -10.86 21.08 -15.31
C LEU A 655 -11.85 21.67 -16.31
N PHE A 656 -12.17 20.95 -17.39
CA PHE A 656 -13.16 21.39 -18.38
C PHE A 656 -14.55 21.58 -17.77
N ALA A 657 -15.01 20.61 -16.97
CA ALA A 657 -16.27 20.72 -16.24
C ALA A 657 -16.27 21.90 -15.26
N ALA A 658 -15.14 22.16 -14.59
CA ALA A 658 -14.99 23.29 -13.69
C ALA A 658 -15.10 24.64 -14.40
N CYS A 659 -14.45 24.79 -15.56
CA CYS A 659 -14.57 25.97 -16.41
C CYS A 659 -16.03 26.20 -16.86
N LEU A 660 -16.75 25.13 -17.24
CA LEU A 660 -18.16 25.20 -17.61
C LEU A 660 -19.06 25.64 -16.44
N LEU A 661 -18.80 25.10 -15.25
CA LEU A 661 -19.57 25.47 -14.06
C LEU A 661 -19.35 26.94 -13.68
N GLU A 662 -18.10 27.41 -13.70
CA GLU A 662 -17.76 28.80 -13.41
C GLU A 662 -18.40 29.76 -14.43
N THR A 663 -18.35 29.43 -15.72
CA THR A 663 -18.98 30.24 -16.78
C THR A 663 -20.50 30.29 -16.67
N ASN A 664 -21.16 29.19 -16.29
CA ASN A 664 -22.60 29.20 -16.04
C ASN A 664 -22.97 30.05 -14.81
N LYS A 665 -22.18 29.99 -13.74
CA LYS A 665 -22.43 30.77 -12.51
C LYS A 665 -22.15 32.26 -12.68
N THR A 666 -21.08 32.62 -13.39
CA THR A 666 -20.83 34.03 -13.74
C THR A 666 -21.95 34.60 -14.58
N LYS A 667 -22.50 33.82 -15.52
CA LYS A 667 -23.69 34.20 -16.29
C LYS A 667 -24.93 34.37 -15.41
N SER A 668 -25.18 33.46 -14.46
CA SER A 668 -26.34 33.53 -13.56
C SER A 668 -26.26 34.72 -12.58
N ARG A 669 -25.07 35.02 -12.05
CA ARG A 669 -24.81 36.18 -11.20
C ARG A 669 -25.02 37.50 -11.96
N LEU A 670 -24.58 37.57 -13.21
CA LEU A 670 -24.78 38.74 -14.05
C LEU A 670 -26.27 38.99 -14.31
N SER A 671 -27.07 37.93 -14.48
CA SER A 671 -28.53 38.04 -14.65
C SER A 671 -29.31 38.34 -13.36
N SER A 672 -28.77 38.01 -12.18
CA SER A 672 -29.45 38.26 -10.89
C SER A 672 -29.18 39.63 -10.28
N VAL A 673 -28.14 40.34 -10.73
CA VAL A 673 -27.82 41.71 -10.29
C VAL A 673 -28.72 42.75 -10.98
N VAL A 674 -29.39 42.38 -12.07
CA VAL A 674 -30.38 43.22 -12.75
C VAL A 674 -31.72 43.12 -11.99
N ASN A 675 -31.92 43.98 -10.99
CA ASN A 675 -33.20 44.13 -10.29
C ASN A 675 -34.24 44.79 -11.23
N PRO A 676 -35.46 44.23 -11.40
CA PRO A 676 -36.46 44.75 -12.34
C PRO A 676 -37.25 45.97 -11.85
N LEU A 677 -36.92 46.58 -10.70
CA LEU A 677 -37.72 47.65 -10.08
C LEU A 677 -37.12 49.05 -10.17
N VAL A 678 -35.98 49.23 -10.85
CA VAL A 678 -35.38 50.57 -11.05
C VAL A 678 -35.04 50.76 -12.53
N MET A 679 -35.76 51.71 -13.14
CA MET A 679 -35.36 52.54 -14.30
C MET A 679 -35.66 52.04 -15.72
N SER A 680 -36.85 52.38 -16.24
CA SER A 680 -37.39 52.00 -17.56
C SER A 680 -36.72 52.66 -18.79
N ASN A 681 -35.85 53.67 -18.65
CA ASN A 681 -35.26 54.37 -19.81
C ASN A 681 -33.78 54.05 -20.10
N GLU A 682 -33.03 53.45 -19.18
CA GLU A 682 -31.61 53.05 -19.40
C GLU A 682 -31.46 51.58 -19.87
N LEU A 683 -32.54 50.80 -19.85
CA LEU A 683 -32.54 49.38 -20.19
C LEU A 683 -32.35 49.11 -21.70
N VAL A 684 -32.84 49.98 -22.59
CA VAL A 684 -32.74 49.79 -24.05
C VAL A 684 -31.30 49.95 -24.54
N SER A 685 -30.52 50.88 -23.94
CA SER A 685 -29.11 51.09 -24.28
C SER A 685 -28.21 49.98 -23.69
N GLN A 686 -28.51 49.50 -22.48
CA GLN A 686 -27.76 48.39 -21.86
C GLN A 686 -28.01 47.04 -22.55
N ASP A 687 -29.24 46.74 -22.98
CA ASP A 687 -29.53 45.49 -23.71
C ASP A 687 -28.91 45.47 -25.12
N GLU A 688 -28.87 46.60 -25.82
CA GLU A 688 -28.17 46.71 -27.10
C GLU A 688 -26.64 46.59 -26.92
N GLU A 689 -26.05 47.21 -25.89
CA GLU A 689 -24.63 47.02 -25.58
C GLU A 689 -24.29 45.57 -25.21
N GLU A 690 -25.14 44.90 -24.44
CA GLU A 690 -24.99 43.51 -24.04
C GLU A 690 -25.10 42.59 -25.28
N LYS A 691 -26.03 42.85 -26.20
CA LYS A 691 -26.13 42.15 -27.50
C LYS A 691 -24.90 42.40 -28.37
N ILE A 692 -24.40 43.63 -28.45
CA ILE A 692 -23.19 43.97 -29.21
C ILE A 692 -21.96 43.25 -28.62
N ARG A 693 -21.81 43.24 -27.28
CA ARG A 693 -20.74 42.48 -26.60
C ARG A 693 -20.86 40.98 -26.88
N ARG A 694 -22.07 40.41 -26.87
CA ARG A 694 -22.31 39.00 -27.22
C ARG A 694 -21.91 38.71 -28.66
N ARG A 695 -22.30 39.55 -29.63
CA ARG A 695 -21.90 39.43 -31.05
C ARG A 695 -20.37 39.52 -31.21
N LYS A 696 -19.71 40.49 -30.58
CA LYS A 696 -18.25 40.62 -30.58
C LYS A 696 -17.56 39.36 -30.03
N ARG A 697 -18.02 38.83 -28.90
CA ARG A 697 -17.48 37.56 -28.33
C ARG A 697 -17.69 36.37 -29.27
N GLN A 698 -18.84 36.28 -29.95
CA GLN A 698 -19.11 35.21 -30.92
C GLN A 698 -18.15 35.30 -32.12
N VAL A 699 -17.92 36.50 -32.66
CA VAL A 699 -16.97 36.72 -33.76
C VAL A 699 -15.55 36.33 -33.34
N ILE A 700 -15.09 36.75 -32.16
CA ILE A 700 -13.77 36.37 -31.62
C ILE A 700 -13.64 34.85 -31.50
N ARG A 701 -14.65 34.15 -30.97
CA ARG A 701 -14.65 32.68 -30.87
C ARG A 701 -14.59 32.00 -32.23
N LYS A 702 -15.30 32.53 -33.24
CA LYS A 702 -15.23 32.02 -34.62
C LYS A 702 -13.82 32.15 -35.18
N TRP A 703 -13.18 33.32 -35.02
CA TRP A 703 -11.80 33.52 -35.46
C TRP A 703 -10.78 32.66 -34.70
N GLN A 704 -10.94 32.49 -33.38
CA GLN A 704 -10.11 31.59 -32.59
C GLN A 704 -10.24 30.13 -33.06
N MET A 705 -11.46 29.69 -33.40
CA MET A 705 -11.69 28.38 -33.97
C MET A 705 -11.02 28.21 -35.34
N VAL A 706 -11.12 29.21 -36.21
CA VAL A 706 -10.46 29.20 -37.53
C VAL A 706 -8.94 29.12 -37.35
N ALA A 707 -8.35 29.95 -36.50
CA ALA A 707 -6.92 29.92 -36.21
C ALA A 707 -6.46 28.56 -35.64
N PHE A 708 -7.26 27.95 -34.76
CA PHE A 708 -6.97 26.61 -34.24
C PHE A 708 -6.98 25.54 -35.35
N LEU A 709 -7.94 25.59 -36.26
CA LEU A 709 -8.08 24.62 -37.36
C LEU A 709 -6.99 24.77 -38.43
N ILE A 710 -6.58 26.00 -38.73
CA ILE A 710 -5.45 26.26 -39.65
C ILE A 710 -4.16 25.66 -39.09
N ARG A 711 -3.93 25.79 -37.78
CA ARG A 711 -2.74 25.23 -37.11
C ARG A 711 -2.80 23.72 -36.94
N ASN A 712 -3.98 23.11 -36.99
CA ASN A 712 -4.17 21.67 -36.76
C ASN A 712 -5.06 21.06 -37.85
N PRO A 713 -4.54 20.82 -39.07
CA PRO A 713 -5.35 20.45 -40.24
C PRO A 713 -6.09 19.12 -40.08
N LEU A 714 -5.55 18.15 -39.34
CA LEU A 714 -6.20 16.86 -39.08
C LEU A 714 -7.56 17.01 -38.38
N PHE A 715 -7.73 18.01 -37.51
CA PHE A 715 -9.00 18.26 -36.84
C PHE A 715 -10.09 18.77 -37.77
N VAL A 716 -9.74 19.33 -38.94
CA VAL A 716 -10.73 19.71 -39.95
C VAL A 716 -11.45 18.48 -40.48
N PHE A 717 -10.70 17.41 -40.77
CA PHE A 717 -11.26 16.13 -41.21
C PHE A 717 -12.17 15.53 -40.14
N TYR A 718 -11.68 15.39 -38.91
CA TYR A 718 -12.47 14.87 -37.80
C TYR A 718 -13.73 15.69 -37.55
N ARG A 719 -13.63 17.02 -37.54
CA ARG A 719 -14.79 17.90 -37.35
C ARG A 719 -15.86 17.69 -38.43
N LYS A 720 -15.47 17.61 -39.70
CA LYS A 720 -16.42 17.35 -40.80
C LYS A 720 -17.08 15.98 -40.66
N ALA A 721 -16.31 14.95 -40.31
CA ALA A 721 -16.82 13.60 -40.09
C ALA A 721 -17.82 13.56 -38.91
N TYR A 722 -17.46 14.13 -37.76
CA TYR A 722 -18.33 14.22 -36.60
C TYR A 722 -19.58 15.05 -36.88
N TYR A 723 -19.47 16.15 -37.63
CA TYR A 723 -20.63 16.96 -37.99
C TYR A 723 -21.63 16.17 -38.85
N LYS A 724 -21.15 15.40 -39.84
CA LYS A 724 -21.99 14.50 -40.63
C LYS A 724 -22.67 13.44 -39.76
N GLN A 725 -21.92 12.82 -38.84
CA GLN A 725 -22.45 11.80 -37.94
C GLN A 725 -23.49 12.37 -36.96
N PHE A 726 -23.24 13.58 -36.43
CA PHE A 726 -24.16 14.23 -35.51
C PHE A 726 -25.45 14.64 -36.23
N HIS A 727 -25.37 15.19 -37.44
CA HIS A 727 -26.53 15.58 -38.23
C HIS A 727 -27.38 14.36 -38.66
N PHE A 728 -26.73 13.22 -38.93
CA PHE A 728 -27.41 11.95 -39.17
C PHE A 728 -28.19 11.47 -37.93
N VAL A 729 -27.56 11.51 -36.76
CA VAL A 729 -28.19 11.15 -35.48
C VAL A 729 -29.30 12.14 -35.10
N GLU A 730 -29.09 13.43 -35.31
CA GLU A 730 -30.05 14.49 -35.00
C GLU A 730 -31.28 14.42 -35.92
N ASN A 731 -31.12 14.07 -37.20
CA ASN A 731 -32.26 13.82 -38.10
C ASN A 731 -33.09 12.61 -37.65
N HIS A 732 -32.43 11.52 -37.21
CA HIS A 732 -33.13 10.35 -36.67
C HIS A 732 -33.79 10.62 -35.31
N LEU A 733 -33.13 11.34 -34.40
CA LEU A 733 -33.70 11.73 -33.11
C LEU A 733 -34.81 12.79 -33.27
N GLY A 734 -34.70 13.67 -34.26
CA GLY A 734 -35.72 14.65 -34.62
C GLY A 734 -37.00 13.97 -35.09
N GLN A 735 -36.90 12.95 -35.96
CA GLN A 735 -38.04 12.10 -36.32
C GLN A 735 -38.65 11.40 -35.09
N TRP A 736 -37.81 10.82 -34.21
CA TRP A 736 -38.30 10.15 -33.01
C TRP A 736 -38.99 11.12 -32.02
N ARG A 737 -38.42 12.32 -31.82
CA ARG A 737 -38.98 13.38 -30.97
C ARG A 737 -40.31 13.90 -31.51
N ASN A 738 -40.42 14.07 -32.82
CA ASN A 738 -41.64 14.50 -33.48
C ASN A 738 -42.72 13.41 -33.40
N ASN A 739 -42.35 12.14 -33.52
CA ASN A 739 -43.28 11.00 -33.33
C ASN A 739 -43.76 10.90 -31.88
N VAL A 740 -42.90 11.06 -30.88
CA VAL A 740 -43.32 11.07 -29.46
C VAL A 740 -44.19 12.27 -29.12
N GLN A 741 -43.93 13.44 -29.71
CA GLN A 741 -44.82 14.60 -29.57
C GLN A 741 -46.15 14.41 -30.29
N ALA A 742 -46.17 13.74 -31.44
CA ALA A 742 -47.39 13.36 -32.15
C ALA A 742 -48.21 12.34 -31.34
N ASP A 743 -47.57 11.34 -30.75
CA ASP A 743 -48.22 10.36 -29.86
C ASP A 743 -48.75 11.02 -28.58
N GLN A 744 -48.00 11.94 -27.97
CA GLN A 744 -48.48 12.72 -26.82
C GLN A 744 -49.64 13.66 -27.18
N MET A 745 -49.66 14.24 -28.39
CA MET A 745 -50.80 15.01 -28.88
C MET A 745 -52.00 14.13 -29.20
N MET A 746 -51.77 12.92 -29.74
CA MET A 746 -52.83 11.95 -30.05
C MET A 746 -53.46 11.39 -28.77
N ILE A 747 -52.65 11.08 -27.75
CA ILE A 747 -53.13 10.68 -26.41
C ILE A 747 -53.89 11.82 -25.72
N ARG A 748 -53.46 13.08 -25.87
CA ARG A 748 -54.22 14.24 -25.36
C ARG A 748 -55.54 14.45 -26.09
N ARG A 749 -55.61 14.14 -27.39
CA ARG A 749 -56.86 14.21 -28.17
C ARG A 749 -57.81 13.06 -27.84
N LEU A 750 -57.30 11.84 -27.63
CA LEU A 750 -58.07 10.68 -27.20
C LEU A 750 -58.63 10.81 -25.78
N ASN A 751 -57.95 11.56 -24.91
CA ASN A 751 -58.46 11.88 -23.56
C ASN A 751 -59.41 13.09 -23.53
N SER A 752 -59.65 13.75 -24.67
CA SER A 752 -60.57 14.89 -24.82
C SER A 752 -61.83 14.57 -25.62
N VAL A 753 -61.97 13.31 -26.06
CA VAL A 753 -63.20 12.69 -26.60
C VAL A 753 -63.70 11.73 -25.53
#